data_AF-A0A1F3V4Y3-F1
#
_entry.id   AF-A0A1F3V4Y3-F1
#
_cell.length_a   1.000
_cell.length_b   1.000
_cell.length_c   1.000
_cell.angle_alpha   90.00
_cell.angle_beta   90.00
_cell.angle_gamma   90.00
#
_symmetry.space_group_name_H-M   'P 1'
#
loop_
_entity.id
_entity.type
_entity.pdbx_description
1 polymer ?
#
loop_
_entity_poly.entity_id
_entity_poly.type
_entity_poly.pdbx_seq_one_letter_code
_entity_poly.pdbx_strand_id
1 'polypeptide(L)'
;MTHASLSLIVNLLFLLLSRGRLYAATNTLEHTPGVLESLEKLIDTNQDIYKKLLQKANTNILKYNDLKKVETKNLSIHPDFLNIIIFNSDEKYLSLIEGEQAECLLYSLMENRLLNVAGGIVTQVILRIRKNDKSIIGVAPLDDFLKYIQEKQCYAFKQISSVFEPEQYLQTLNQTKKPIPSSKTLCHKIMQDWKKNFHLPYFCKMIETMRIGDSLDQKIKGNPSANTQLNDQQNIILKEASSYKRNLSVLDKSYFKSVCENIDKPEKFCNIYLSENVWDQVIRGEKPDYLMKYKCRDVLNKETITAKDYPKCKEIMETTPEICTKAGMLQFPSLYPKPNCHEIARAYKNSHLNIDYQDCPGKVDFESVINISRKLSHLFPFFRHSTSASCEFETYQAFAETVMNEEDEDIVWPLQFCFKNLASSIEECLEFIPGHHPDHPKSEEKVLALILSKTKGASVSETCKKVNTEIYNPLLLEYKNGCYIVIDSKKCNGINCQPTIFYRGKQVTDIKYLSDISFEYFPINYLKEKYSVNNILKKNFPIIINRIYDLNILKNYFKEYPSGIIYGIGCVQDILPQFFKTKALNDCSPIPFIIDGYDKNQENILLSIRTSIDDLHSPRLIDWNFIFNAVSNFKELQPINTWTLYGFRKK
;
A
#
# COMPACT_ATOMS: atom_id res chain seq x y z
N MET A 1 6.39 53.53 10.13
CA MET A 1 6.67 53.23 11.55
C MET A 1 5.65 52.27 12.20
N THR A 2 4.93 51.45 11.42
CA THR A 2 3.80 50.61 11.94
C THR A 2 3.95 49.10 11.72
N HIS A 3 5.05 48.61 11.12
CA HIS A 3 5.29 47.18 10.90
C HIS A 3 6.13 46.50 11.99
N ALA A 4 6.89 47.27 12.79
CA ALA A 4 7.72 46.72 13.86
C ALA A 4 6.90 46.28 15.08
N SER A 5 5.71 46.84 15.32
CA SER A 5 4.96 46.64 16.56
C SER A 5 4.27 45.27 16.66
N LEU A 6 3.78 44.68 15.57
CA LEU A 6 3.06 43.40 15.64
C LEU A 6 4.02 42.21 15.81
N SER A 7 5.12 42.18 15.06
CA SER A 7 6.18 41.16 15.18
C SER A 7 6.87 41.22 16.55
N LEU A 8 7.08 42.41 17.11
CA LEU A 8 7.64 42.56 18.45
C LEU A 8 6.66 42.12 19.53
N ILE A 9 5.35 42.37 19.39
CA ILE A 9 4.33 41.96 20.37
C ILE A 9 4.12 40.44 20.34
N VAL A 10 4.13 39.80 19.17
CA VAL A 10 4.02 38.33 19.06
C VAL A 10 5.27 37.65 19.62
N ASN A 11 6.47 38.17 19.34
CA ASN A 11 7.71 37.65 19.92
C ASN A 11 7.84 37.95 21.44
N LEU A 12 7.36 39.10 21.93
CA LEU A 12 7.31 39.39 23.37
C LEU A 12 6.29 38.50 24.10
N LEU A 13 5.13 38.21 23.49
CA LEU A 13 4.14 37.30 24.08
C LEU A 13 4.67 35.86 24.15
N PHE A 14 5.42 35.39 23.15
CA PHE A 14 6.09 34.09 23.18
C PHE A 14 7.19 34.01 24.27
N LEU A 15 7.90 35.12 24.51
CA LEU A 15 8.89 35.24 25.60
C LEU A 15 8.24 35.37 27.00
N LEU A 16 7.06 35.97 27.10
CA LEU A 16 6.32 36.11 28.36
C LEU A 16 5.56 34.83 28.73
N LEU A 17 5.02 34.09 27.76
CA LEU A 17 4.39 32.79 27.98
C LEU A 17 5.40 31.69 28.34
N SER A 18 6.67 31.82 27.94
CA SER A 18 7.75 30.90 28.33
C SER A 18 8.44 31.23 29.65
N ARG A 19 8.12 32.35 30.31
CA ARG A 19 8.73 32.80 31.58
C ARG A 19 7.76 33.13 32.71
N GLY A 20 6.51 32.69 32.64
CA GLY A 20 5.52 32.88 33.70
C GLY A 20 5.70 31.96 34.90
N ARG A 21 6.72 32.18 35.74
CA ARG A 21 6.69 31.76 37.16
C ARG A 21 7.08 32.90 38.08
N LEU A 22 6.21 33.09 39.07
CA LEU A 22 6.37 33.81 40.34
C LEU A 22 6.27 35.34 40.27
N TYR A 23 5.05 35.84 40.50
CA TYR A 23 4.84 36.92 41.45
C TYR A 23 4.03 36.37 42.62
N ALA A 24 4.69 36.24 43.76
CA ALA A 24 4.05 35.95 45.05
C ALA A 24 3.82 37.28 45.76
N ALA A 25 2.57 37.55 46.17
CA ALA A 25 2.28 38.52 47.21
C ALA A 25 1.07 38.05 48.04
N THR A 26 1.39 37.73 49.30
CA THR A 26 0.62 37.90 50.54
C THR A 26 -0.70 37.15 50.75
N ASN A 27 -0.55 36.00 51.44
CA ASN A 27 -1.37 35.48 52.55
C ASN A 27 -2.83 35.92 52.68
N THR A 28 -3.70 35.19 51.98
CA THR A 28 -4.87 34.55 52.62
C THR A 28 -4.90 33.10 52.14
N LEU A 29 -5.32 32.18 53.01
CA LEU A 29 -5.34 30.73 52.73
C LEU A 29 -6.50 30.42 51.77
N GLU A 30 -6.39 30.85 50.51
CA GLU A 30 -7.35 30.54 49.47
C GLU A 30 -6.93 29.24 48.77
N HIS A 31 -7.90 28.34 48.60
CA HIS A 31 -7.80 27.10 47.86
C HIS A 31 -7.10 27.35 46.51
N THR A 32 -5.84 26.93 46.36
CA THR A 32 -5.15 26.96 45.07
C THR A 32 -5.87 26.00 44.13
N PRO A 33 -6.55 26.47 43.07
CA PRO A 33 -7.28 25.58 42.18
C PRO A 33 -6.32 24.62 41.48
N GLY A 34 -6.79 23.41 41.22
CA GLY A 34 -6.04 22.45 40.40
C GLY A 34 -5.83 22.98 38.97
N VAL A 35 -4.92 22.37 38.19
CA VAL A 35 -4.65 22.80 36.80
C VAL A 35 -5.90 22.75 35.93
N LEU A 36 -6.76 21.75 36.12
CA LEU A 36 -8.02 21.60 35.38
C LEU A 36 -9.06 22.66 35.78
N GLU A 37 -9.25 22.89 37.07
CA GLU A 37 -10.15 23.92 37.61
C GLU A 37 -9.70 25.33 37.18
N SER A 38 -8.38 25.55 37.10
CA SER A 38 -7.80 26.79 36.58
C SER A 38 -8.10 26.97 35.08
N LEU A 39 -8.06 25.91 34.28
CA LEU A 39 -8.38 25.95 32.85
C LEU A 39 -9.87 26.18 32.60
N GLU A 40 -10.75 25.49 33.33
CA GLU A 40 -12.21 25.70 33.26
C GLU A 40 -12.57 27.15 33.57
N LYS A 41 -12.00 27.70 34.65
CA LYS A 41 -12.17 29.10 35.02
C LYS A 41 -11.67 30.06 33.92
N LEU A 42 -10.57 29.74 33.25
CA LEU A 42 -10.06 30.53 32.12
C LEU A 42 -10.99 30.46 30.91
N ILE A 43 -11.56 29.28 30.60
CA ILE A 43 -12.55 29.11 29.53
C ILE A 43 -13.80 29.95 29.81
N ASP A 44 -14.36 29.87 31.02
CA ASP A 44 -15.54 30.64 31.41
C ASP A 44 -15.27 32.14 31.36
N THR A 45 -14.12 32.57 31.87
CA THR A 45 -13.69 33.97 31.81
C THR A 45 -13.57 34.44 30.36
N ASN A 46 -12.99 33.63 29.48
CA ASN A 46 -12.84 33.96 28.06
C ASN A 46 -14.20 34.06 27.35
N GLN A 47 -15.13 33.15 27.64
CA GLN A 47 -16.51 33.19 27.14
C GLN A 47 -17.23 34.47 27.57
N ASP A 48 -17.11 34.87 28.83
CA ASP A 48 -17.73 36.08 29.35
C ASP A 48 -17.14 37.36 28.75
N ILE A 49 -15.82 37.41 28.59
CA ILE A 49 -15.14 38.51 27.89
C ILE A 49 -15.67 38.60 26.45
N TYR A 50 -15.76 37.47 25.74
CA TYR A 50 -16.25 37.46 24.36
C TYR A 50 -17.70 37.94 24.27
N LYS A 51 -18.60 37.46 25.14
CA LYS A 51 -20.01 37.90 25.18
C LYS A 51 -20.13 39.41 25.44
N LYS A 52 -19.42 39.94 26.43
CA LYS A 52 -19.42 41.38 26.76
C LYS A 52 -18.86 42.22 25.62
N LEU A 53 -17.77 41.77 25.01
CA LEU A 53 -17.15 42.45 23.88
C LEU A 53 -18.09 42.48 22.67
N LEU A 54 -18.77 41.37 22.39
CA LEU A 54 -19.76 41.27 21.31
C LEU A 54 -20.97 42.17 21.56
N GLN A 55 -21.52 42.19 22.78
CA GLN A 55 -22.62 43.08 23.15
C GLN A 55 -22.26 44.55 22.93
N LYS A 56 -21.04 44.95 23.30
CA LYS A 56 -20.53 46.31 23.08
C LYS A 56 -20.29 46.62 21.60
N ALA A 57 -19.89 45.64 20.81
CA ALA A 57 -19.62 45.80 19.38
C ALA A 57 -20.91 45.83 18.53
N ASN A 58 -21.94 45.09 18.95
CA ASN A 58 -23.24 44.98 18.27
C ASN A 58 -24.01 46.31 18.19
N THR A 59 -23.61 47.34 18.95
CA THR A 59 -24.16 48.69 18.78
C THR A 59 -23.73 49.34 17.46
N ASN A 60 -22.65 48.87 16.84
CA ASN A 60 -22.10 49.38 15.58
C ASN A 60 -21.81 48.24 14.61
N ILE A 61 -22.87 47.70 13.98
CA ILE A 61 -22.74 46.68 12.95
C ILE A 61 -22.33 47.35 11.64
N LEU A 62 -21.17 46.96 11.11
CA LEU A 62 -20.61 47.46 9.86
C LEU A 62 -20.81 46.43 8.76
N LYS A 63 -21.61 46.78 7.75
CA LYS A 63 -21.68 46.01 6.51
C LYS A 63 -20.56 46.45 5.56
N TYR A 64 -20.35 45.69 4.50
CA TYR A 64 -19.31 45.98 3.50
C TYR A 64 -19.30 47.44 2.99
N ASN A 65 -20.48 48.02 2.70
CA ASN A 65 -20.56 49.42 2.24
C ASN A 65 -20.15 50.44 3.31
N ASP A 66 -20.27 50.11 4.59
CA ASP A 66 -19.85 50.97 5.69
C ASP A 66 -18.34 50.85 5.93
N LEU A 67 -17.80 49.63 5.80
CA LEU A 67 -16.34 49.39 5.83
C LEU A 67 -15.62 50.19 4.73
N LYS A 68 -16.19 50.31 3.54
CA LYS A 68 -15.64 51.12 2.44
C LYS A 68 -15.50 52.60 2.75
N LYS A 69 -16.33 53.13 3.65
CA LYS A 69 -16.31 54.56 4.06
C LYS A 69 -15.22 54.84 5.09
N VAL A 70 -14.62 53.80 5.66
CA VAL A 70 -13.55 53.92 6.66
C VAL A 70 -12.19 53.73 5.99
N GLU A 71 -11.27 54.66 6.22
CA GLU A 71 -9.88 54.48 5.81
C GLU A 71 -9.27 53.25 6.49
N THR A 72 -8.59 52.41 5.72
CA THR A 72 -8.07 51.12 6.19
C THR A 72 -7.07 51.27 7.36
N LYS A 73 -6.34 52.39 7.42
CA LYS A 73 -5.41 52.74 8.51
C LYS A 73 -6.11 52.93 9.87
N ASN A 74 -7.39 53.27 9.83
CA ASN A 74 -8.23 53.53 10.99
C ASN A 74 -9.03 52.31 11.42
N LEU A 75 -8.85 51.17 10.75
CA LEU A 75 -9.52 49.91 11.04
C LEU A 75 -8.49 48.87 11.51
N SER A 76 -8.76 48.23 12.63
CA SER A 76 -7.92 47.14 13.14
C SER A 76 -8.77 46.12 13.89
N ILE A 77 -8.36 44.86 13.92
CA ILE A 77 -9.00 43.86 14.78
C ILE A 77 -8.83 44.27 16.25
N HIS A 78 -9.90 44.14 17.04
CA HIS A 78 -9.84 44.46 18.46
C HIS A 78 -8.85 43.51 19.19
N PRO A 79 -7.89 44.01 19.99
CA PRO A 79 -6.88 43.17 20.63
C PRO A 79 -7.46 42.03 21.49
N ASP A 80 -8.50 42.33 22.28
CA ASP A 80 -9.16 41.28 23.09
C ASP A 80 -9.80 40.19 22.23
N PHE A 81 -10.33 40.55 21.05
CA PHE A 81 -10.88 39.59 20.11
C PHE A 81 -9.78 38.71 19.50
N LEU A 82 -8.62 39.28 19.20
CA LEU A 82 -7.47 38.50 18.76
C LEU A 82 -6.98 37.54 19.85
N ASN A 83 -6.94 37.98 21.11
CA ASN A 83 -6.59 37.11 22.24
C ASN A 83 -7.60 35.97 22.43
N ILE A 84 -8.90 36.25 22.23
CA ILE A 84 -9.95 35.22 22.22
C ILE A 84 -9.69 34.21 21.09
N ILE A 85 -9.34 34.66 19.89
CA ILE A 85 -9.02 33.76 18.78
C ILE A 85 -7.82 32.86 19.13
N ILE A 86 -6.73 33.46 19.62
CA ILE A 86 -5.51 32.72 20.00
C ILE A 86 -5.82 31.69 21.09
N PHE A 87 -6.63 32.05 22.09
CA PHE A 87 -6.97 31.14 23.20
C PHE A 87 -7.82 29.93 22.76
N ASN A 88 -8.72 30.11 21.80
CA ASN A 88 -9.69 29.07 21.43
C ASN A 88 -9.31 28.27 20.17
N SER A 89 -8.26 28.68 19.45
CA SER A 89 -7.83 28.03 18.21
C SER A 89 -6.75 26.97 18.45
N ASP A 90 -6.68 25.98 17.57
CA ASP A 90 -5.65 24.94 17.61
C ASP A 90 -4.27 25.54 17.28
N GLU A 91 -3.28 25.26 18.13
CA GLU A 91 -1.90 25.76 18.02
C GLU A 91 -1.30 25.48 16.63
N LYS A 92 -1.67 24.34 16.02
CA LYS A 92 -1.16 23.95 14.70
C LYS A 92 -1.48 24.97 13.61
N TYR A 93 -2.65 25.62 13.66
CA TYR A 93 -3.04 26.66 12.70
C TYR A 93 -2.49 28.02 13.07
N LEU A 94 -2.36 28.32 14.36
CA LEU A 94 -1.71 29.55 14.82
C LEU A 94 -0.24 29.61 14.37
N SER A 95 0.43 28.46 14.29
CA SER A 95 1.81 28.35 13.78
C SER A 95 1.99 28.70 12.29
N LEU A 96 0.91 28.96 11.55
CA LEU A 96 0.96 29.48 10.18
C LEU A 96 1.00 31.02 10.14
N ILE A 97 0.69 31.71 11.25
CA ILE A 97 0.61 33.17 11.32
C ILE A 97 2.02 33.73 11.59
N GLU A 98 2.89 33.64 10.58
CA GLU A 98 4.29 34.05 10.69
C GLU A 98 4.73 34.92 9.49
N GLY A 99 5.78 35.72 9.70
CA GLY A 99 6.43 36.50 8.65
C GLY A 99 5.66 37.74 8.19
N GLU A 100 6.03 38.25 7.01
CA GLU A 100 5.52 39.52 6.47
C GLU A 100 4.04 39.46 6.05
N GLN A 101 3.49 38.26 5.84
CA GLN A 101 2.09 38.06 5.41
C GLN A 101 1.18 37.51 6.52
N ALA A 102 1.61 37.59 7.78
CA ALA A 102 0.89 37.07 8.93
C ALA A 102 -0.57 37.56 9.01
N GLU A 103 -0.82 38.85 8.73
CA GLU A 103 -2.19 39.40 8.75
C GLU A 103 -3.10 38.74 7.72
N CYS A 104 -2.63 38.57 6.48
CA CYS A 104 -3.45 37.96 5.45
C CYS A 104 -3.63 36.44 5.65
N LEU A 105 -2.63 35.76 6.23
CA LEU A 105 -2.77 34.36 6.65
C LEU A 105 -3.80 34.20 7.76
N LEU A 106 -3.81 35.09 8.76
CA LEU A 106 -4.85 35.13 9.79
C LEU A 106 -6.25 35.22 9.14
N TYR A 107 -6.43 36.10 8.15
CA TYR A 107 -7.70 36.23 7.44
C TYR A 107 -8.07 34.97 6.65
N SER A 108 -7.11 34.36 5.96
CA SER A 108 -7.31 33.11 5.23
C SER A 108 -7.71 31.95 6.15
N LEU A 109 -7.13 31.87 7.35
CA LEU A 109 -7.50 30.85 8.34
C LEU A 109 -8.92 31.07 8.89
N MET A 110 -9.35 32.33 9.07
CA MET A 110 -10.74 32.65 9.43
C MET A 110 -11.72 32.28 8.29
N GLU A 111 -11.42 32.68 7.05
CA GLU A 111 -12.19 32.30 5.84
C GLU A 111 -12.37 30.79 5.73
N ASN A 112 -11.33 30.03 6.09
CA ASN A 112 -11.30 28.58 5.99
C ASN A 112 -11.84 27.84 7.23
N ARG A 113 -12.42 28.54 8.21
CA ARG A 113 -12.98 27.96 9.45
C ARG A 113 -11.95 27.17 10.27
N LEU A 114 -10.68 27.59 10.24
CA LEU A 114 -9.58 26.97 10.97
C LEU A 114 -9.26 27.67 12.31
N LEU A 115 -9.89 28.82 12.55
CA LEU A 115 -9.78 29.58 13.79
C LEU A 115 -11.13 29.65 14.50
N ASN A 116 -11.07 29.61 15.83
CA ASN A 116 -12.23 29.58 16.71
C ASN A 116 -12.21 30.75 17.67
N VAL A 117 -13.40 31.09 18.14
CA VAL A 117 -13.68 31.95 19.29
C VAL A 117 -14.41 31.10 20.34
N ALA A 118 -14.69 31.69 21.50
CA ALA A 118 -15.38 30.99 22.58
C ALA A 118 -16.78 30.45 22.21
N GLY A 119 -17.38 30.94 21.12
CA GLY A 119 -18.66 30.48 20.56
C GLY A 119 -18.58 29.49 19.39
N GLY A 120 -17.39 28.98 19.05
CA GLY A 120 -17.16 28.11 17.89
C GLY A 120 -16.37 28.80 16.79
N ILE A 121 -16.66 28.52 15.51
CA ILE A 121 -15.93 29.15 14.40
C ILE A 121 -16.16 30.67 14.35
N VAL A 122 -15.20 31.40 13.82
CA VAL A 122 -15.36 32.85 13.59
C VAL A 122 -16.41 33.09 12.50
N THR A 123 -17.50 33.77 12.82
CA THR A 123 -18.55 34.21 11.86
C THR A 123 -18.64 35.72 11.71
N GLN A 124 -18.02 36.45 12.64
CA GLN A 124 -18.02 37.91 12.72
C GLN A 124 -16.72 38.39 13.35
N VAL A 125 -16.26 39.57 12.92
CA VAL A 125 -14.99 40.16 13.34
C VAL A 125 -15.27 41.41 14.15
N ILE A 126 -14.68 41.48 15.35
CA ILE A 126 -14.79 42.67 16.21
C ILE A 126 -13.64 43.62 15.90
N LEU A 127 -14.01 44.86 15.58
CA LEU A 127 -13.12 45.88 15.03
C LEU A 127 -12.99 47.06 15.98
N ARG A 128 -11.78 47.60 16.05
CA ARG A 128 -11.47 48.91 16.62
C ARG A 128 -11.36 49.91 15.49
N ILE A 129 -12.19 50.95 15.53
CA ILE A 129 -12.26 52.01 14.53
C ILE A 129 -11.80 53.32 15.17
N ARG A 130 -10.81 53.99 14.57
CA ARG A 130 -10.37 55.32 15.01
C ARG A 130 -11.15 56.41 14.28
N LYS A 131 -11.81 57.29 15.04
CA LYS A 131 -12.54 58.45 14.51
C LYS A 131 -12.27 59.66 15.40
N ASN A 132 -11.67 60.72 14.84
CA ASN A 132 -11.37 61.99 15.54
C ASN A 132 -10.72 61.76 16.92
N ASP A 133 -9.62 61.02 16.97
CA ASP A 133 -8.86 60.62 18.17
C ASP A 133 -9.61 59.78 19.22
N LYS A 134 -10.84 59.34 18.93
CA LYS A 134 -11.59 58.38 19.77
C LYS A 134 -11.64 57.01 19.11
N SER A 135 -11.43 55.95 19.90
CA SER A 135 -11.61 54.57 19.46
C SER A 135 -13.02 54.09 19.74
N ILE A 136 -13.77 53.75 18.70
CA ILE A 136 -15.06 53.07 18.81
C ILE A 136 -14.90 51.58 18.50
N ILE A 137 -15.78 50.77 19.07
CA ILE A 137 -15.83 49.32 18.83
C ILE A 137 -17.01 49.05 17.91
N GLY A 138 -16.79 48.21 16.89
CA GLY A 138 -17.85 47.73 16.00
C GLY A 138 -17.65 46.26 15.65
N VAL A 139 -18.62 45.70 14.95
CA VAL A 139 -18.60 44.31 14.49
C VAL A 139 -18.96 44.26 13.01
N ALA A 140 -18.32 43.38 12.26
CA ALA A 140 -18.67 43.11 10.87
C ALA A 140 -18.89 41.60 10.66
N PRO A 141 -19.86 41.18 9.83
CA PRO A 141 -19.92 39.81 9.35
C PRO A 141 -18.59 39.42 8.69
N LEU A 142 -18.14 38.17 8.88
CA LEU A 142 -16.84 37.73 8.38
C LEU A 142 -16.73 37.94 6.86
N ASP A 143 -17.75 37.57 6.08
CA ASP A 143 -17.73 37.69 4.62
C ASP A 143 -17.60 39.15 4.15
N ASP A 144 -18.33 40.08 4.80
CA ASP A 144 -18.27 41.51 4.51
C ASP A 144 -16.87 42.09 4.83
N PHE A 145 -16.29 41.65 5.95
CA PHE A 145 -14.95 42.05 6.37
C PHE A 145 -13.87 41.49 5.43
N LEU A 146 -13.91 40.20 5.11
CA LEU A 146 -12.96 39.55 4.21
C LEU A 146 -13.01 40.19 2.81
N LYS A 147 -14.22 40.44 2.28
CA LYS A 147 -14.38 41.12 0.99
C LYS A 147 -13.74 42.51 0.98
N TYR A 148 -13.89 43.28 2.06
CA TYR A 148 -13.23 44.59 2.18
C TYR A 148 -11.70 44.47 2.24
N ILE A 149 -11.18 43.55 3.05
CA ILE A 149 -9.74 43.37 3.27
C ILE A 149 -9.04 42.81 2.04
N GLN A 150 -9.65 41.84 1.35
CA GLN A 150 -9.14 41.28 0.10
C GLN A 150 -9.04 42.36 -0.99
N GLU A 151 -9.93 43.36 -1.00
CA GLU A 151 -9.84 44.48 -1.95
C GLU A 151 -8.79 45.54 -1.58
N LYS A 152 -8.51 45.73 -0.29
CA LYS A 152 -7.71 46.87 0.19
C LYS A 152 -6.31 46.52 0.69
N GLN A 153 -6.08 45.31 1.19
CA GLN A 153 -4.81 44.90 1.78
C GLN A 153 -4.30 43.56 1.20
N CYS A 154 -5.16 42.56 1.12
CA CYS A 154 -4.77 41.18 0.79
C CYS A 154 -5.23 40.75 -0.61
N TYR A 155 -4.86 41.52 -1.65
CA TYR A 155 -5.33 41.29 -3.02
C TYR A 155 -5.00 39.89 -3.58
N ALA A 156 -3.80 39.39 -3.30
CA ALA A 156 -3.37 38.06 -3.73
C ALA A 156 -4.27 36.93 -3.20
N PHE A 157 -4.87 37.12 -2.02
CA PHE A 157 -5.75 36.12 -1.40
C PHE A 157 -7.08 35.96 -2.13
N LYS A 158 -7.57 37.02 -2.77
CA LYS A 158 -8.78 36.95 -3.59
C LYS A 158 -8.63 35.96 -4.75
N GLN A 159 -7.47 35.97 -5.39
CA GLN A 159 -7.16 35.04 -6.49
C GLN A 159 -7.08 33.59 -5.98
N ILE A 160 -6.49 33.40 -4.80
CA ILE A 160 -6.37 32.08 -4.19
C ILE A 160 -7.74 31.54 -3.78
N SER A 161 -8.59 32.36 -3.15
CA SER A 161 -9.94 31.95 -2.77
C SER A 161 -10.75 31.47 -3.99
N SER A 162 -10.65 32.19 -5.12
CA SER A 162 -11.37 31.82 -6.35
C SER A 162 -11.00 30.43 -6.89
N VAL A 163 -9.73 30.01 -6.80
CA VAL A 163 -9.30 28.68 -7.29
C VAL A 163 -9.69 27.53 -6.35
N PHE A 164 -10.30 27.82 -5.21
CA PHE A 164 -10.84 26.86 -4.24
C PHE A 164 -12.37 26.90 -4.14
N GLU A 165 -13.04 27.61 -5.05
CA GLU A 165 -14.49 27.53 -5.21
C GLU A 165 -14.93 26.11 -5.61
N PRO A 166 -16.20 25.71 -5.33
CA PRO A 166 -16.68 24.34 -5.50
C PRO A 166 -16.44 23.71 -6.88
N GLU A 167 -16.38 24.52 -7.93
CA GLU A 167 -16.16 24.07 -9.31
C GLU A 167 -14.68 23.91 -9.69
N GLN A 168 -13.76 24.60 -8.99
CA GLN A 168 -12.36 24.73 -9.41
C GLN A 168 -11.38 24.01 -8.48
N TYR A 169 -11.75 23.75 -7.23
CA TYR A 169 -10.80 23.22 -6.23
C TYR A 169 -10.16 21.88 -6.64
N LEU A 170 -10.86 21.04 -7.41
CA LEU A 170 -10.33 19.76 -7.89
C LEU A 170 -9.18 19.95 -8.89
N GLN A 171 -9.25 20.97 -9.75
CA GLN A 171 -8.17 21.28 -10.67
C GLN A 171 -6.93 21.73 -9.89
N THR A 172 -7.12 22.61 -8.91
CA THR A 172 -6.06 23.07 -8.01
C THR A 172 -5.46 21.90 -7.21
N LEU A 173 -6.30 21.00 -6.70
CA LEU A 173 -5.89 19.80 -5.97
C LEU A 173 -5.00 18.89 -6.83
N ASN A 174 -5.39 18.67 -8.09
CA ASN A 174 -4.67 17.80 -9.04
C ASN A 174 -3.34 18.41 -9.50
N GLN A 175 -3.29 19.73 -9.66
CA GLN A 175 -2.08 20.46 -10.05
C GLN A 175 -1.09 20.62 -8.88
N THR A 176 -1.57 20.53 -7.65
CA THR A 176 -0.74 20.71 -6.46
C THR A 176 0.16 19.50 -6.24
N LYS A 177 1.48 19.74 -6.30
CA LYS A 177 2.50 18.72 -6.01
C LYS A 177 2.40 18.26 -4.56
N LYS A 178 2.41 16.94 -4.36
CA LYS A 178 2.40 16.28 -3.05
C LYS A 178 3.73 15.54 -2.84
N PRO A 179 4.83 16.28 -2.59
CA PRO A 179 6.15 15.66 -2.48
C PRO A 179 6.20 14.73 -1.26
N ILE A 180 6.73 13.52 -1.48
CA ILE A 180 7.00 12.54 -0.43
C ILE A 180 8.48 12.69 -0.04
N PRO A 181 8.80 12.91 1.25
CA PRO A 181 10.18 13.11 1.66
C PRO A 181 10.99 11.82 1.58
N SER A 182 12.20 11.91 1.02
CA SER A 182 13.18 10.82 0.98
C SER A 182 14.28 10.94 2.05
N SER A 183 14.35 12.08 2.74
CA SER A 183 15.30 12.34 3.82
C SER A 183 14.73 13.29 4.86
N LYS A 184 15.30 13.30 6.06
CA LYS A 184 14.91 14.23 7.13
C LYS A 184 15.04 15.69 6.69
N THR A 185 16.12 16.05 5.99
CA THR A 185 16.35 17.40 5.49
C THR A 185 15.31 17.81 4.45
N LEU A 186 15.03 16.94 3.47
CA LEU A 186 14.01 17.21 2.46
C LEU A 186 12.62 17.30 3.10
N CYS A 187 12.33 16.48 4.10
CA CYS A 187 11.08 16.53 4.84
C CYS A 187 10.85 17.88 5.54
N HIS A 188 11.85 18.36 6.28
CA HIS A 188 11.75 19.66 6.94
C HIS A 188 11.55 20.78 5.91
N LYS A 189 12.23 20.70 4.76
CA LYS A 189 12.02 21.65 3.66
C LYS A 189 10.59 21.60 3.12
N ILE A 190 10.04 20.40 2.85
CA ILE A 190 8.65 20.23 2.40
C ILE A 190 7.68 20.86 3.40
N MET A 191 7.86 20.65 4.70
CA MET A 191 7.00 21.26 5.72
C MET A 191 7.12 22.78 5.76
N GLN A 192 8.33 23.33 5.61
CA GLN A 192 8.53 24.77 5.52
C GLN A 192 7.91 25.38 4.26
N ASP A 193 8.00 24.68 3.13
CA ASP A 193 7.37 25.08 1.87
C ASP A 193 5.83 25.06 2.02
N TRP A 194 5.28 24.06 2.71
CA TRP A 194 3.85 24.01 3.04
C TRP A 194 3.40 25.15 3.96
N LYS A 195 4.15 25.47 5.01
CA LYS A 195 3.84 26.60 5.90
C LYS A 195 3.77 27.94 5.15
N LYS A 196 4.60 28.11 4.13
CA LYS A 196 4.63 29.31 3.28
C LYS A 196 3.58 29.27 2.16
N ASN A 197 2.92 28.14 1.95
CA ASN A 197 1.97 27.96 0.86
C ASN A 197 0.58 28.45 1.26
N PHE A 198 0.11 29.51 0.60
CA PHE A 198 -1.22 30.09 0.83
C PHE A 198 -2.40 29.19 0.47
N HIS A 199 -2.17 28.08 -0.23
CA HIS A 199 -3.20 27.07 -0.49
C HIS A 199 -3.44 26.16 0.72
N LEU A 200 -2.48 26.07 1.65
CA LEU A 200 -2.55 25.13 2.78
C LEU A 200 -3.82 25.30 3.65
N PRO A 201 -4.25 26.52 4.04
CA PRO A 201 -5.52 26.72 4.75
C PRO A 201 -6.72 26.09 4.06
N TYR A 202 -6.79 26.14 2.74
CA TYR A 202 -7.89 25.57 1.97
C TYR A 202 -7.87 24.04 1.96
N PHE A 203 -6.69 23.44 1.82
CA PHE A 203 -6.57 21.98 1.96
C PHE A 203 -6.91 21.51 3.38
N CYS A 204 -6.47 22.25 4.40
CA CYS A 204 -6.81 21.92 5.78
C CYS A 204 -8.30 22.11 6.09
N LYS A 205 -8.97 23.09 5.47
CA LYS A 205 -10.44 23.21 5.52
C LYS A 205 -11.10 21.93 5.06
N MET A 206 -10.65 21.32 3.96
CA MET A 206 -11.23 20.07 3.45
C MET A 206 -11.12 18.94 4.49
N ILE A 207 -9.93 18.77 5.08
CA ILE A 207 -9.66 17.75 6.11
C ILE A 207 -10.52 17.97 7.35
N GLU A 208 -10.53 19.19 7.91
CA GLU A 208 -11.31 19.50 9.12
C GLU A 208 -12.82 19.40 8.86
N THR A 209 -13.28 19.83 7.69
CA THR A 209 -14.70 19.70 7.30
C THR A 209 -15.11 18.22 7.23
N MET A 210 -14.26 17.34 6.69
CA MET A 210 -14.52 15.90 6.70
C MET A 210 -14.55 15.34 8.14
N ARG A 211 -13.61 15.74 9.01
CA ARG A 211 -13.54 15.27 10.40
C ARG A 211 -14.77 15.69 11.21
N ILE A 212 -15.18 16.96 11.10
CA ILE A 212 -16.39 17.47 11.75
C ILE A 212 -17.63 16.76 11.18
N GLY A 213 -17.68 16.60 9.85
CA GLY A 213 -18.74 15.87 9.18
C GLY A 213 -18.88 14.42 9.66
N ASP A 214 -17.76 13.71 9.88
CA ASP A 214 -17.76 12.36 10.46
C ASP A 214 -18.37 12.32 11.87
N SER A 215 -18.02 13.29 12.72
CA SER A 215 -18.58 13.40 14.06
C SER A 215 -20.09 13.67 14.04
N LEU A 216 -20.56 14.54 13.15
CA LEU A 216 -21.99 14.81 12.95
C LEU A 216 -22.72 13.58 12.41
N ASP A 217 -22.14 12.89 11.42
CA ASP A 217 -22.73 11.69 10.81
C ASP A 217 -22.86 10.55 11.83
N GLN A 218 -21.88 10.39 12.74
CA GLN A 218 -21.97 9.46 13.87
C GLN A 218 -23.08 9.84 14.86
N LYS A 219 -23.23 11.13 15.20
CA LYS A 219 -24.32 11.60 16.07
C LYS A 219 -25.69 11.33 15.45
N ILE A 220 -25.85 11.55 14.15
CA ILE A 220 -27.10 11.28 13.42
C ILE A 220 -27.39 9.78 13.38
N LYS A 221 -26.37 8.93 13.16
CA LYS A 221 -26.54 7.47 13.19
C LYS A 221 -26.92 6.95 14.57
N GLY A 222 -26.35 7.54 15.63
CA GLY A 222 -26.69 7.21 17.03
C GLY A 222 -28.04 7.77 17.48
N ASN A 223 -28.48 8.88 16.89
CA ASN A 223 -29.79 9.47 17.13
C ASN A 223 -30.34 10.14 15.85
N PRO A 224 -31.21 9.46 15.08
CA PRO A 224 -31.76 9.99 13.84
C PRO A 224 -32.52 11.33 13.99
N SER A 225 -33.09 11.63 15.17
CA SER A 225 -33.75 12.91 15.43
C SER A 225 -32.78 14.10 15.53
N ALA A 226 -31.47 13.83 15.67
CA ALA A 226 -30.44 14.86 15.64
C ALA A 226 -30.34 15.53 14.25
N ASN A 227 -30.74 14.83 13.18
CA ASN A 227 -30.70 15.38 11.81
C ASN A 227 -31.65 16.58 11.65
N THR A 228 -32.85 16.51 12.24
CA THR A 228 -33.83 17.62 12.24
C THR A 228 -33.46 18.78 13.17
N GLN A 229 -32.45 18.60 14.02
CA GLN A 229 -31.96 19.61 14.97
C GLN A 229 -30.69 20.32 14.48
N LEU A 230 -30.18 19.95 13.31
CA LEU A 230 -29.01 20.59 12.74
C LEU A 230 -29.33 22.02 12.33
N ASN A 231 -28.44 22.95 12.69
CA ASN A 231 -28.51 24.29 12.17
C ASN A 231 -28.00 24.35 10.71
N ASP A 232 -28.27 25.45 10.01
CA ASP A 232 -27.89 25.63 8.60
C ASP A 232 -26.39 25.42 8.36
N GLN A 233 -25.57 25.84 9.31
CA GLN A 233 -24.11 25.70 9.23
C GLN A 233 -23.66 24.24 9.29
N GLN A 234 -24.26 23.42 10.16
CA GLN A 234 -23.99 21.99 10.25
C GLN A 234 -24.45 21.26 8.98
N ASN A 235 -25.58 21.67 8.41
CA ASN A 235 -26.06 21.14 7.12
C ASN A 235 -25.09 21.45 5.97
N ILE A 236 -24.50 22.65 5.95
CA ILE A 236 -23.45 23.01 4.97
C ILE A 236 -22.22 22.12 5.15
N ILE A 237 -21.73 21.96 6.38
CA ILE A 237 -20.55 21.12 6.68
C ILE A 237 -20.76 19.67 6.25
N LEU A 238 -21.93 19.08 6.52
CA LEU A 238 -22.23 17.70 6.09
C LEU A 238 -22.24 17.53 4.57
N LYS A 239 -22.82 18.49 3.83
CA LYS A 239 -22.84 18.48 2.36
C LYS A 239 -21.43 18.61 1.79
N GLU A 240 -20.63 19.55 2.28
CA GLU A 240 -19.24 19.74 1.88
C GLU A 240 -18.40 18.49 2.21
N ALA A 241 -18.51 17.95 3.42
CA ALA A 241 -17.80 16.74 3.84
C ALA A 241 -18.12 15.55 2.93
N SER A 242 -19.39 15.37 2.56
CA SER A 242 -19.81 14.31 1.64
C SER A 242 -19.26 14.52 0.23
N SER A 243 -19.19 15.76 -0.24
CA SER A 243 -18.55 16.12 -1.51
C SER A 243 -17.06 15.79 -1.51
N TYR A 244 -16.33 16.24 -0.49
CA TYR A 244 -14.90 15.96 -0.36
C TYR A 244 -14.60 14.46 -0.24
N LYS A 245 -15.41 13.71 0.53
CA LYS A 245 -15.26 12.25 0.65
C LYS A 245 -15.42 11.53 -0.69
N ARG A 246 -16.31 11.99 -1.57
CA ARG A 246 -16.51 11.38 -2.89
C ARG A 246 -15.40 11.75 -3.87
N ASN A 247 -14.92 12.99 -3.82
CA ASN A 247 -14.05 13.51 -4.88
C ASN A 247 -12.55 13.42 -4.57
N LEU A 248 -12.13 13.39 -3.29
CA LEU A 248 -10.71 13.26 -2.94
C LEU A 248 -10.29 11.79 -2.97
N SER A 249 -9.14 11.53 -3.61
CA SER A 249 -8.50 10.21 -3.58
C SER A 249 -8.06 9.84 -2.16
N VAL A 250 -7.83 8.55 -1.92
CA VAL A 250 -7.29 8.07 -0.62
C VAL A 250 -5.93 8.73 -0.34
N LEU A 251 -5.10 8.86 -1.37
CA LEU A 251 -3.79 9.49 -1.29
C LEU A 251 -3.91 10.96 -0.87
N ASP A 252 -4.80 11.74 -1.49
CA ASP A 252 -5.03 13.15 -1.15
C ASP A 252 -5.46 13.32 0.30
N LYS A 253 -6.43 12.50 0.73
CA LYS A 253 -6.94 12.53 2.10
C LYS A 253 -5.82 12.24 3.09
N SER A 254 -5.06 11.18 2.86
CA SER A 254 -3.96 10.76 3.73
C SER A 254 -2.86 11.83 3.78
N TYR A 255 -2.45 12.34 2.62
CA TYR A 255 -1.37 13.31 2.52
C TYR A 255 -1.71 14.62 3.25
N PHE A 256 -2.83 15.26 2.89
CA PHE A 256 -3.19 16.53 3.50
C PHE A 256 -3.61 16.39 4.95
N LYS A 257 -4.20 15.26 5.36
CA LYS A 257 -4.40 14.98 6.79
C LYS A 257 -3.07 14.98 7.53
N SER A 258 -2.08 14.26 7.03
CA SER A 258 -0.74 14.21 7.63
C SER A 258 -0.08 15.59 7.69
N VAL A 259 -0.16 16.39 6.61
CA VAL A 259 0.35 17.78 6.62
C VAL A 259 -0.38 18.61 7.67
N CYS A 260 -1.71 18.65 7.63
CA CYS A 260 -2.53 19.54 8.46
C CYS A 260 -2.52 19.19 9.95
N GLU A 261 -2.37 17.92 10.31
CA GLU A 261 -2.29 17.48 11.72
C GLU A 261 -0.89 17.72 12.33
N ASN A 262 0.14 17.94 11.50
CA ASN A 262 1.53 18.01 11.95
C ASN A 262 2.25 19.31 11.50
N ILE A 263 1.50 20.37 11.19
CA ILE A 263 2.05 21.67 10.75
C ILE A 263 3.07 22.22 11.76
N ASP A 264 2.74 22.19 13.05
CA ASP A 264 3.56 22.65 14.18
C ASP A 264 4.62 21.63 14.59
N LYS A 265 4.50 20.36 14.15
CA LYS A 265 5.37 19.25 14.52
C LYS A 265 5.96 18.56 13.29
N PRO A 266 6.88 19.20 12.55
CA PRO A 266 7.49 18.61 11.35
C PRO A 266 8.08 17.22 11.58
N GLU A 267 8.67 16.97 12.75
CA GLU A 267 9.21 15.65 13.11
C GLU A 267 8.15 14.53 13.05
N LYS A 268 6.89 14.81 13.46
CA LYS A 268 5.81 13.82 13.37
C LYS A 268 5.39 13.56 11.91
N PHE A 269 5.28 14.62 11.11
CA PHE A 269 5.07 14.46 9.67
C PHE A 269 6.20 13.64 9.04
N CYS A 270 7.45 13.96 9.37
CA CYS A 270 8.63 13.26 8.88
C CYS A 270 8.64 11.80 9.29
N ASN A 271 8.33 11.49 10.55
CA ASN A 271 8.29 10.11 11.03
C ASN A 271 7.25 9.27 10.29
N ILE A 272 6.14 9.83 9.82
CA ILE A 272 5.14 9.08 9.05
C ILE A 272 5.74 8.58 7.72
N TYR A 273 6.45 9.42 6.99
CA TYR A 273 6.96 9.07 5.65
C TYR A 273 8.38 8.49 5.66
N LEU A 274 9.18 8.87 6.65
CA LEU A 274 10.53 8.36 6.86
C LEU A 274 10.53 7.11 7.76
N SER A 275 9.41 6.74 8.40
CA SER A 275 9.28 5.43 9.02
C SER A 275 9.46 4.38 7.93
N GLU A 276 10.47 3.54 8.10
CA GLU A 276 10.92 2.57 7.10
C GLU A 276 9.95 1.39 6.90
N ASN A 277 8.82 1.37 7.60
CA ASN A 277 7.91 0.24 7.57
C ASN A 277 7.01 0.27 6.35
N VAL A 278 7.17 -0.73 5.48
CA VAL A 278 6.34 -0.92 4.29
C VAL A 278 4.85 -1.10 4.62
N TRP A 279 4.51 -1.65 5.79
CA TRP A 279 3.11 -1.84 6.21
C TRP A 279 2.36 -0.52 6.33
N ASP A 280 3.05 0.49 6.85
CA ASP A 280 2.52 1.84 6.94
C ASP A 280 2.35 2.50 5.57
N GLN A 281 3.29 2.28 4.67
CA GLN A 281 3.20 2.76 3.28
C GLN A 281 2.01 2.14 2.55
N VAL A 282 1.71 0.86 2.80
CA VAL A 282 0.53 0.19 2.25
C VAL A 282 -0.76 0.78 2.85
N ILE A 283 -0.85 0.95 4.17
CA ILE A 283 -2.04 1.53 4.83
C ILE A 283 -2.35 2.95 4.33
N ARG A 284 -1.31 3.74 4.01
CA ARG A 284 -1.46 5.10 3.47
C ARG A 284 -1.73 5.15 1.96
N GLY A 285 -1.61 4.02 1.26
CA GLY A 285 -1.76 3.93 -0.20
C GLY A 285 -0.53 4.40 -1.00
N GLU A 286 0.64 4.48 -0.37
CA GLU A 286 1.92 4.79 -1.05
C GLU A 286 2.49 3.57 -1.80
N LYS A 287 2.17 2.38 -1.31
CA LYS A 287 2.55 1.09 -1.90
C LYS A 287 1.30 0.26 -2.19
N PRO A 288 1.35 -0.66 -3.18
CA PRO A 288 0.23 -1.53 -3.50
C PRO A 288 -0.21 -2.40 -2.32
N ASP A 289 -1.51 -2.62 -2.21
CA ASP A 289 -2.15 -3.35 -1.11
C ASP A 289 -1.75 -4.83 -1.07
N TYR A 290 -1.46 -5.43 -2.23
CA TYR A 290 -1.04 -6.83 -2.36
C TYR A 290 0.22 -7.18 -1.55
N LEU A 291 1.09 -6.22 -1.23
CA LEU A 291 2.27 -6.45 -0.38
C LEU A 291 1.87 -6.90 1.04
N MET A 292 0.68 -6.51 1.49
CA MET A 292 0.17 -6.79 2.83
C MET A 292 -1.05 -7.70 2.82
N LYS A 293 -1.89 -7.63 1.78
CA LYS A 293 -3.17 -8.35 1.63
C LYS A 293 -3.07 -9.85 1.92
N TYR A 294 -2.17 -10.57 1.23
CA TYR A 294 -2.05 -12.02 1.38
C TYR A 294 -1.53 -12.41 2.76
N LYS A 295 -0.61 -11.63 3.34
CA LYS A 295 -0.15 -11.87 4.72
C LYS A 295 -1.25 -11.60 5.74
N CYS A 296 -2.05 -10.55 5.55
CA CYS A 296 -3.19 -10.32 6.44
C CYS A 296 -4.26 -11.40 6.33
N ARG A 297 -4.49 -11.94 5.12
CA ARG A 297 -5.37 -13.08 4.90
C ARG A 297 -4.95 -14.26 5.79
N ASP A 298 -3.66 -14.58 5.75
CA ASP A 298 -3.08 -15.71 6.48
C ASP A 298 -2.98 -15.45 8.00
N VAL A 299 -2.61 -14.23 8.41
CA VAL A 299 -2.44 -13.84 9.83
C VAL A 299 -3.78 -13.69 10.55
N LEU A 300 -4.78 -13.11 9.89
CA LEU A 300 -6.12 -12.92 10.47
C LEU A 300 -7.03 -14.15 10.24
N ASN A 301 -6.57 -15.14 9.47
CA ASN A 301 -7.34 -16.30 9.05
C ASN A 301 -8.71 -15.91 8.43
N LYS A 302 -8.68 -14.96 7.50
CA LYS A 302 -9.87 -14.45 6.79
C LYS A 302 -9.67 -14.62 5.30
N GLU A 303 -10.63 -15.16 4.55
CA GLU A 303 -10.52 -15.28 3.09
C GLU A 303 -10.45 -13.92 2.37
N THR A 304 -11.19 -12.93 2.88
CA THR A 304 -11.24 -11.58 2.30
C THR A 304 -10.73 -10.53 3.29
N ILE A 305 -9.92 -9.60 2.78
CA ILE A 305 -9.31 -8.51 3.53
C ILE A 305 -9.88 -7.18 3.04
N THR A 306 -10.29 -6.33 3.98
CA THR A 306 -10.78 -4.98 3.72
C THR A 306 -9.78 -3.93 4.21
N ALA A 307 -9.93 -2.68 3.77
CA ALA A 307 -9.07 -1.57 4.21
C ALA A 307 -9.03 -1.38 5.74
N LYS A 308 -10.08 -1.81 6.46
CA LYS A 308 -10.16 -1.73 7.93
C LYS A 308 -9.34 -2.80 8.64
N ASP A 309 -8.97 -3.88 7.94
CA ASP A 309 -8.22 -5.00 8.52
C ASP A 309 -6.71 -4.72 8.57
N TYR A 310 -6.19 -3.85 7.69
CA TYR A 310 -4.76 -3.57 7.63
C TYR A 310 -4.18 -3.01 8.94
N PRO A 311 -4.78 -2.02 9.63
CA PRO A 311 -4.22 -1.54 10.90
C PRO A 311 -4.10 -2.63 11.96
N LYS A 312 -5.12 -3.49 12.09
CA LYS A 312 -5.11 -4.63 13.03
C LYS A 312 -4.06 -5.67 12.65
N CYS A 313 -3.95 -5.97 11.36
CA CYS A 313 -2.94 -6.90 10.84
C CYS A 313 -1.52 -6.37 11.08
N LYS A 314 -1.28 -5.07 10.84
CA LYS A 314 0.00 -4.42 11.12
C LYS A 314 0.37 -4.57 12.60
N GLU A 315 -0.56 -4.25 13.51
CA GLU A 315 -0.34 -4.35 14.95
C GLU A 315 0.12 -5.77 15.35
N ILE A 316 -0.54 -6.81 14.84
CA ILE A 316 -0.16 -8.21 15.11
C ILE A 316 1.23 -8.52 14.53
N MET A 317 1.50 -8.11 13.29
CA MET A 317 2.79 -8.36 12.64
C MET A 317 3.96 -7.62 13.29
N GLU A 318 3.72 -6.47 13.93
CA GLU A 318 4.74 -5.72 14.67
C GLU A 318 4.94 -6.25 16.10
N THR A 319 3.86 -6.67 16.77
CA THR A 319 3.93 -7.16 18.16
C THR A 319 4.32 -8.63 18.26
N THR A 320 4.07 -9.44 17.23
CA THR A 320 4.44 -10.87 17.18
C THR A 320 5.04 -11.23 15.81
N PRO A 321 6.27 -10.79 15.49
CA PRO A 321 6.86 -10.92 14.16
C PRO A 321 7.01 -12.38 13.69
N GLU A 322 7.14 -13.33 14.62
CA GLU A 322 7.29 -14.76 14.32
C GLU A 322 6.03 -15.36 13.69
N ILE A 323 4.87 -14.72 13.78
CA ILE A 323 3.62 -15.23 13.19
C ILE A 323 3.76 -15.45 11.67
N CYS A 324 4.51 -14.58 10.98
CA CYS A 324 4.75 -14.68 9.54
C CYS A 324 5.57 -15.93 9.15
N THR A 325 6.30 -16.54 10.09
CA THR A 325 7.11 -17.73 9.82
C THR A 325 6.27 -18.98 9.55
N LYS A 326 5.04 -19.02 10.10
CA LYS A 326 4.11 -20.17 10.06
C LYS A 326 2.81 -19.88 9.31
N ALA A 327 2.41 -18.61 9.19
CA ALA A 327 1.15 -18.23 8.56
C ALA A 327 1.04 -18.75 7.10
N GLY A 328 -0.14 -19.28 6.76
CA GLY A 328 -0.49 -19.75 5.42
C GLY A 328 0.16 -21.07 4.97
N MET A 329 1.00 -21.71 5.80
CA MET A 329 1.80 -22.88 5.40
C MET A 329 0.96 -24.09 4.97
N LEU A 330 -0.17 -24.36 5.64
CA LEU A 330 -1.02 -25.53 5.33
C LEU A 330 -1.74 -25.38 3.98
N GLN A 331 -2.08 -24.15 3.60
CA GLN A 331 -2.84 -23.86 2.38
C GLN A 331 -1.91 -23.76 1.17
N PHE A 332 -0.74 -23.14 1.35
CA PHE A 332 0.25 -22.88 0.32
C PHE A 332 1.63 -23.37 0.79
N PRO A 333 1.94 -24.67 0.59
CA PRO A 333 3.19 -25.25 1.04
C PRO A 333 4.38 -24.63 0.27
N SER A 334 5.46 -24.39 0.99
CA SER A 334 6.70 -23.73 0.52
C SER A 334 7.82 -23.99 1.52
N LEU A 335 9.05 -23.56 1.19
CA LEU A 335 10.22 -23.69 2.07
C LEU A 335 9.96 -23.11 3.47
N TYR A 336 10.25 -23.91 4.50
CA TYR A 336 9.97 -23.60 5.89
C TYR A 336 11.22 -23.70 6.78
N PRO A 337 11.43 -22.78 7.76
CA PRO A 337 10.56 -21.63 8.07
C PRO A 337 10.66 -20.45 7.10
N LYS A 338 9.55 -19.72 6.93
CA LYS A 338 9.52 -18.42 6.24
C LYS A 338 10.22 -17.34 7.09
N PRO A 339 10.73 -16.25 6.50
CA PRO A 339 11.19 -15.07 7.24
C PRO A 339 10.12 -14.49 8.16
N ASN A 340 10.55 -13.79 9.21
CA ASN A 340 9.62 -13.12 10.13
C ASN A 340 9.02 -11.84 9.50
N CYS A 341 8.01 -11.24 10.13
CA CYS A 341 7.31 -10.10 9.56
C CYS A 341 8.21 -8.87 9.34
N HIS A 342 9.25 -8.66 10.16
CA HIS A 342 10.19 -7.55 9.99
C HIS A 342 11.13 -7.75 8.81
N GLU A 343 11.65 -8.96 8.62
CA GLU A 343 12.49 -9.31 7.48
C GLU A 343 11.74 -9.17 6.16
N ILE A 344 10.49 -9.64 6.12
CA ILE A 344 9.59 -9.47 4.98
C ILE A 344 9.35 -7.99 4.70
N ALA A 345 9.01 -7.20 5.72
CA ALA A 345 8.77 -5.77 5.58
C ALA A 345 9.99 -5.04 4.99
N ARG A 346 11.18 -5.39 5.48
CA ARG A 346 12.45 -4.83 5.03
C ARG A 346 12.74 -5.17 3.57
N ALA A 347 12.52 -6.42 3.16
CA ALA A 347 12.67 -6.85 1.78
C ALA A 347 11.69 -6.13 0.82
N TYR A 348 10.44 -5.93 1.25
CA TYR A 348 9.43 -5.26 0.44
C TYR A 348 9.68 -3.77 0.20
N LYS A 349 10.45 -3.09 1.06
CA LYS A 349 10.77 -1.67 0.92
C LYS A 349 11.26 -1.34 -0.50
N ASN A 350 12.13 -2.18 -1.05
CA ASN A 350 12.78 -2.01 -2.35
C ASN A 350 12.45 -3.11 -3.36
N SER A 351 11.42 -3.93 -3.10
CA SER A 351 10.99 -5.00 -4.03
C SER A 351 10.14 -4.42 -5.17
N HIS A 352 10.41 -4.88 -6.39
CA HIS A 352 9.72 -4.46 -7.62
C HIS A 352 8.85 -5.57 -8.24
N LEU A 353 8.87 -6.78 -7.68
CA LEU A 353 8.10 -7.90 -8.23
C LEU A 353 6.60 -7.64 -8.03
N ASN A 354 5.81 -7.90 -9.07
CA ASN A 354 4.37 -7.94 -8.90
C ASN A 354 4.02 -9.29 -8.30
N ILE A 355 3.33 -9.27 -7.16
CA ILE A 355 2.93 -10.45 -6.40
C ILE A 355 1.44 -10.44 -6.09
N ASP A 356 0.61 -9.79 -6.92
CA ASP A 356 -0.85 -9.82 -6.73
C ASP A 356 -1.51 -11.11 -7.26
N TYR A 357 -0.95 -12.25 -6.88
CA TYR A 357 -1.44 -13.60 -7.15
C TYR A 357 -0.77 -14.54 -6.16
N GLN A 358 -1.18 -15.80 -6.13
CA GLN A 358 -0.56 -16.79 -5.26
C GLN A 358 -0.19 -18.05 -6.02
N ASP A 359 1.01 -18.54 -5.77
CA ASP A 359 1.49 -19.84 -6.26
C ASP A 359 1.58 -20.85 -5.10
N CYS A 360 1.90 -22.10 -5.42
CA CYS A 360 2.15 -23.13 -4.41
C CYS A 360 3.37 -23.99 -4.74
N PRO A 361 4.57 -23.48 -4.41
CA PRO A 361 5.82 -24.18 -4.69
C PRO A 361 5.87 -25.63 -4.21
N GLY A 362 5.32 -25.93 -3.03
CA GLY A 362 5.31 -27.28 -2.49
C GLY A 362 4.32 -28.25 -3.15
N LYS A 363 3.57 -27.82 -4.18
CA LYS A 363 2.71 -28.68 -5.00
C LYS A 363 3.16 -28.74 -6.47
N VAL A 364 4.23 -28.06 -6.83
CA VAL A 364 4.73 -27.94 -8.20
C VAL A 364 6.15 -28.44 -8.22
N ASP A 365 6.38 -29.54 -8.93
CA ASP A 365 7.67 -30.24 -8.91
C ASP A 365 8.68 -29.71 -9.94
N PHE A 366 8.29 -28.71 -10.73
CA PHE A 366 9.18 -28.02 -11.65
C PHE A 366 9.50 -26.63 -11.14
N GLU A 367 10.64 -26.50 -10.46
CA GLU A 367 11.11 -25.22 -9.96
C GLU A 367 11.27 -24.18 -11.08
N SER A 368 11.63 -24.64 -12.28
CA SER A 368 11.67 -23.83 -13.49
C SER A 368 10.31 -23.21 -13.82
N VAL A 369 9.23 -24.00 -13.79
CA VAL A 369 7.86 -23.56 -14.09
C VAL A 369 7.39 -22.50 -13.10
N ILE A 370 7.68 -22.68 -11.81
CA ILE A 370 7.34 -21.69 -10.78
C ILE A 370 8.01 -20.34 -11.10
N ASN A 371 9.31 -20.35 -11.39
CA ASN A 371 10.05 -19.13 -11.68
C ASN A 371 9.55 -18.44 -12.97
N ILE A 372 9.25 -19.22 -14.02
CA ILE A 372 8.68 -18.70 -15.27
C ILE A 372 7.31 -18.08 -15.02
N SER A 373 6.43 -18.79 -14.30
CA SER A 373 5.09 -18.33 -13.97
C SER A 373 5.15 -17.00 -13.22
N ARG A 374 6.09 -16.86 -12.28
CA ARG A 374 6.33 -15.60 -11.58
C ARG A 374 6.78 -14.47 -12.51
N LYS A 375 7.72 -14.75 -13.42
CA LYS A 375 8.21 -13.78 -14.42
C LYS A 375 7.10 -13.33 -15.37
N LEU A 376 6.28 -14.27 -15.86
CA LEU A 376 5.15 -13.97 -16.74
C LEU A 376 4.08 -13.15 -16.02
N SER A 377 3.73 -13.53 -14.79
CA SER A 377 2.77 -12.78 -13.97
C SER A 377 3.26 -11.38 -13.61
N HIS A 378 4.58 -11.18 -13.53
CA HIS A 378 5.17 -9.85 -13.36
C HIS A 378 5.04 -8.97 -14.61
N LEU A 379 5.27 -9.52 -15.81
CA LEU A 379 5.16 -8.77 -17.07
C LEU A 379 3.72 -8.52 -17.52
N PHE A 380 2.87 -9.50 -17.28
CA PHE A 380 1.47 -9.54 -17.71
C PHE A 380 0.59 -9.79 -16.49
N PRO A 381 0.47 -8.79 -15.60
CA PRO A 381 -0.32 -8.95 -14.40
C PRO A 381 -1.80 -9.09 -14.76
N PHE A 382 -2.34 -10.25 -14.47
CA PHE A 382 -3.76 -10.54 -14.48
C PHE A 382 -4.17 -10.86 -13.03
N PHE A 383 -5.37 -10.46 -12.66
CA PHE A 383 -5.88 -10.76 -11.34
C PHE A 383 -6.38 -12.21 -11.30
N ARG A 384 -5.85 -13.04 -10.39
CA ARG A 384 -6.35 -14.41 -10.14
C ARG A 384 -6.78 -14.57 -8.69
N HIS A 385 -7.91 -15.23 -8.50
CA HIS A 385 -8.32 -15.74 -7.20
C HIS A 385 -7.81 -17.16 -6.99
N SER A 386 -6.51 -17.27 -6.74
CA SER A 386 -5.86 -18.56 -6.51
C SER A 386 -6.34 -19.19 -5.20
N THR A 387 -6.79 -20.44 -5.26
CA THR A 387 -7.15 -21.24 -4.09
C THR A 387 -6.07 -22.28 -3.83
N SER A 388 -6.08 -22.92 -2.66
CA SER A 388 -5.19 -24.04 -2.38
C SER A 388 -5.40 -25.23 -3.35
N ALA A 389 -6.57 -25.34 -3.99
CA ALA A 389 -6.87 -26.39 -4.95
C ALA A 389 -6.39 -26.04 -6.37
N SER A 390 -6.48 -24.77 -6.77
CA SER A 390 -6.20 -24.33 -8.15
C SER A 390 -4.79 -23.81 -8.38
N CYS A 391 -4.04 -23.45 -7.32
CA CYS A 391 -2.71 -22.85 -7.44
C CYS A 391 -1.69 -23.69 -8.23
N GLU A 392 -1.79 -25.03 -8.18
CA GLU A 392 -0.91 -25.96 -8.92
C GLU A 392 -1.13 -25.75 -10.42
N PHE A 393 -2.38 -25.86 -10.85
CA PHE A 393 -2.79 -25.63 -12.24
C PHE A 393 -2.41 -24.24 -12.73
N GLU A 394 -2.73 -23.20 -11.97
CA GLU A 394 -2.46 -21.82 -12.34
C GLU A 394 -0.96 -21.54 -12.53
N THR A 395 -0.11 -22.23 -11.74
CA THR A 395 1.35 -22.13 -11.86
C THR A 395 1.84 -22.75 -13.16
N TYR A 396 1.37 -23.96 -13.51
CA TYR A 396 1.72 -24.61 -14.78
C TYR A 396 1.13 -23.90 -16.00
N GLN A 397 -0.11 -23.43 -15.89
CA GLN A 397 -0.89 -22.87 -17.00
C GLN A 397 -0.11 -21.78 -17.74
N ALA A 398 0.49 -20.84 -17.00
CA ALA A 398 1.19 -19.69 -17.60
C ALA A 398 2.31 -20.13 -18.57
N PHE A 399 3.04 -21.18 -18.21
CA PHE A 399 4.09 -21.71 -19.07
C PHE A 399 3.56 -22.69 -20.12
N ALA A 400 2.65 -23.59 -19.73
CA ALA A 400 2.06 -24.58 -20.61
C ALA A 400 1.37 -23.94 -21.83
N GLU A 401 0.58 -22.88 -21.62
CA GLU A 401 -0.07 -22.16 -22.72
C GLU A 401 0.92 -21.46 -23.65
N THR A 402 2.09 -21.03 -23.13
CA THR A 402 3.15 -20.46 -23.98
C THR A 402 3.72 -21.54 -24.90
N VAL A 403 4.00 -22.73 -24.36
CA VAL A 403 4.57 -23.85 -25.12
C VAL A 403 3.54 -24.45 -26.09
N MET A 404 2.31 -24.67 -25.66
CA MET A 404 1.25 -25.29 -26.48
C MET A 404 0.83 -24.44 -27.67
N ASN A 405 1.04 -23.12 -27.62
CA ASN A 405 0.74 -22.20 -28.72
C ASN A 405 1.96 -21.95 -29.62
N GLU A 406 3.09 -22.62 -29.38
CA GLU A 406 4.29 -22.49 -30.20
C GLU A 406 4.08 -23.15 -31.57
N GLU A 407 4.50 -22.46 -32.63
CA GLU A 407 4.36 -22.96 -34.01
C GLU A 407 5.47 -23.96 -34.40
N ASP A 408 6.57 -24.02 -33.63
CA ASP A 408 7.67 -24.96 -33.85
C ASP A 408 7.27 -26.36 -33.35
N GLU A 409 7.09 -27.30 -34.28
CA GLU A 409 6.69 -28.69 -34.00
C GLU A 409 7.66 -29.44 -33.06
N ASP A 410 8.91 -28.96 -32.93
CA ASP A 410 9.89 -29.55 -32.01
C ASP A 410 9.68 -29.10 -30.54
N ILE A 411 8.85 -28.08 -30.29
CA ILE A 411 8.53 -27.53 -28.96
C ILE A 411 7.12 -27.98 -28.57
N VAL A 412 7.03 -29.14 -27.93
CA VAL A 412 5.75 -29.73 -27.54
C VAL A 412 5.61 -29.76 -26.02
N TRP A 413 4.38 -29.56 -25.55
CA TRP A 413 4.07 -29.79 -24.14
C TRP A 413 4.18 -31.28 -23.80
N PRO A 414 5.07 -31.68 -22.88
CA PRO A 414 5.48 -33.09 -22.72
C PRO A 414 4.49 -33.94 -21.92
N LEU A 415 3.49 -33.33 -21.27
CA LEU A 415 2.57 -34.03 -20.39
C LEU A 415 1.32 -34.48 -21.13
N GLN A 416 1.19 -35.79 -21.28
CA GLN A 416 0.12 -36.41 -22.07
C GLN A 416 -0.41 -37.69 -21.41
N PHE A 417 -1.70 -37.93 -21.56
CA PHE A 417 -2.32 -39.23 -21.30
C PHE A 417 -2.59 -39.93 -22.62
N CYS A 418 -2.04 -41.13 -22.80
CA CYS A 418 -2.26 -41.95 -23.99
C CYS A 418 -3.17 -43.14 -23.69
N PHE A 419 -4.10 -43.43 -24.58
CA PHE A 419 -5.07 -44.51 -24.43
C PHE A 419 -5.49 -45.07 -25.79
N LYS A 420 -5.99 -46.31 -25.80
CA LYS A 420 -6.57 -46.89 -27.01
C LYS A 420 -8.03 -46.46 -27.14
N ASN A 421 -8.37 -45.70 -28.17
CA ASN A 421 -9.76 -45.32 -28.42
C ASN A 421 -10.55 -46.53 -28.92
N LEU A 422 -11.66 -46.87 -28.25
CA LEU A 422 -12.49 -48.02 -28.62
C LEU A 422 -13.22 -47.85 -29.96
N ALA A 423 -13.51 -46.61 -30.36
CA ALA A 423 -14.21 -46.32 -31.61
C ALA A 423 -13.30 -46.41 -32.84
N SER A 424 -12.06 -45.89 -32.74
CA SER A 424 -11.10 -45.86 -33.85
C SER A 424 -10.06 -46.98 -33.81
N SER A 425 -9.91 -47.67 -32.67
CA SER A 425 -8.85 -48.65 -32.39
C SER A 425 -7.41 -48.12 -32.47
N ILE A 426 -7.23 -46.80 -32.53
CA ILE A 426 -5.93 -46.10 -32.59
C ILE A 426 -5.53 -45.63 -31.18
N GLU A 427 -4.22 -45.58 -30.90
CA GLU A 427 -3.69 -44.94 -29.70
C GLU A 427 -3.78 -43.41 -29.85
N GLU A 428 -4.56 -42.76 -29.01
CA GLU A 428 -4.72 -41.31 -28.94
C GLU A 428 -3.99 -40.79 -27.70
N CYS A 429 -3.25 -39.69 -27.84
CA CYS A 429 -2.59 -39.00 -26.73
C CYS A 429 -3.20 -37.60 -26.57
N LEU A 430 -3.61 -37.26 -25.34
CA LEU A 430 -4.18 -35.96 -25.01
C LEU A 430 -3.30 -35.24 -24.01
N GLU A 431 -2.93 -34.01 -24.35
CA GLU A 431 -2.18 -33.11 -23.46
C GLU A 431 -3.01 -32.70 -22.25
N PHE A 432 -2.35 -32.53 -21.11
CA PHE A 432 -2.98 -32.00 -19.90
C PHE A 432 -2.04 -31.08 -19.14
N ILE A 433 -2.62 -30.20 -18.32
CA ILE A 433 -1.92 -29.32 -17.38
C ILE A 433 -2.21 -29.85 -15.96
N PRO A 434 -1.17 -30.14 -15.15
CA PRO A 434 -1.34 -30.68 -13.80
C PRO A 434 -2.20 -29.81 -12.90
N GLY A 435 -2.96 -30.42 -11.99
CA GLY A 435 -3.74 -29.72 -10.98
C GLY A 435 -5.20 -29.47 -11.35
N HIS A 436 -5.95 -28.96 -10.38
CA HIS A 436 -7.40 -28.78 -10.48
C HIS A 436 -7.79 -27.43 -11.10
N HIS A 437 -8.63 -27.45 -12.12
CA HIS A 437 -9.35 -26.28 -12.59
C HIS A 437 -10.73 -26.70 -13.12
N PRO A 438 -11.84 -26.16 -12.59
CA PRO A 438 -13.19 -26.65 -12.86
C PRO A 438 -13.60 -26.47 -14.33
N ASP A 439 -13.20 -25.36 -14.94
CA ASP A 439 -13.69 -24.94 -16.26
C ASP A 439 -12.67 -25.11 -17.39
N HIS A 440 -11.43 -25.55 -17.10
CA HIS A 440 -10.39 -25.60 -18.12
C HIS A 440 -10.34 -26.98 -18.79
N PRO A 441 -10.48 -27.09 -20.12
CA PRO A 441 -10.59 -28.39 -20.80
C PRO A 441 -9.31 -29.22 -20.72
N LYS A 442 -8.14 -28.58 -20.64
CA LYS A 442 -6.84 -29.25 -20.46
C LYS A 442 -6.48 -29.54 -18.99
N SER A 443 -7.38 -29.30 -18.01
CA SER A 443 -7.07 -29.69 -16.63
C SER A 443 -7.01 -31.22 -16.51
N GLU A 444 -6.09 -31.71 -15.67
CA GLU A 444 -5.83 -33.14 -15.48
C GLU A 444 -7.12 -33.97 -15.29
N GLU A 445 -8.02 -33.48 -14.44
CA GLU A 445 -9.29 -34.14 -14.12
C GLU A 445 -10.27 -34.20 -15.30
N LYS A 446 -10.28 -33.16 -16.16
CA LYS A 446 -11.16 -33.07 -17.33
C LYS A 446 -10.65 -33.94 -18.48
N VAL A 447 -9.34 -33.95 -18.71
CA VAL A 447 -8.72 -34.79 -19.72
C VAL A 447 -8.96 -36.27 -19.39
N LEU A 448 -8.76 -36.67 -18.12
CA LEU A 448 -9.05 -38.04 -17.69
C LEU A 448 -10.53 -38.41 -17.82
N ALA A 449 -11.45 -37.51 -17.46
CA ALA A 449 -12.87 -37.73 -17.66
C ALA A 449 -13.23 -37.97 -19.14
N LEU A 450 -12.66 -37.18 -20.04
CA LEU A 450 -12.85 -37.33 -21.49
C LEU A 450 -12.33 -38.69 -21.97
N ILE A 451 -11.16 -39.11 -21.51
CA ILE A 451 -10.59 -40.43 -21.82
C ILE A 451 -11.51 -41.55 -21.34
N LEU A 452 -12.03 -41.46 -20.11
CA LEU A 452 -12.96 -42.44 -19.56
C LEU A 452 -14.30 -42.47 -20.30
N SER A 453 -14.78 -41.35 -20.84
CA SER A 453 -15.97 -41.35 -21.69
C SER A 453 -15.73 -42.13 -23.00
N LYS A 454 -14.53 -42.01 -23.59
CA LYS A 454 -14.14 -42.69 -24.83
C LYS A 454 -13.80 -44.17 -24.64
N THR A 455 -13.32 -44.55 -23.46
CA THR A 455 -12.79 -45.90 -23.17
C THR A 455 -13.73 -46.76 -22.33
N LYS A 456 -14.54 -46.17 -21.45
CA LYS A 456 -15.39 -46.90 -20.48
C LYS A 456 -16.85 -46.43 -20.51
N GLY A 457 -17.23 -45.49 -21.40
CA GLY A 457 -18.58 -44.95 -21.49
C GLY A 457 -19.01 -44.14 -20.25
N ALA A 458 -18.06 -43.50 -19.57
CA ALA A 458 -18.36 -42.56 -18.49
C ALA A 458 -19.20 -41.37 -18.99
N SER A 459 -19.98 -40.76 -18.10
CA SER A 459 -20.73 -39.54 -18.46
C SER A 459 -19.76 -38.40 -18.75
N VAL A 460 -20.08 -37.55 -19.73
CA VAL A 460 -19.32 -36.32 -20.05
C VAL A 460 -19.28 -35.35 -18.85
N SER A 461 -20.24 -35.48 -17.92
CA SER A 461 -20.31 -34.70 -16.69
C SER A 461 -19.49 -35.28 -15.53
N GLU A 462 -18.90 -36.45 -15.68
CA GLU A 462 -18.14 -37.11 -14.61
C GLU A 462 -16.77 -36.42 -14.44
N THR A 463 -16.31 -36.20 -13.22
CA THR A 463 -14.99 -35.62 -12.94
C THR A 463 -14.18 -36.53 -12.04
N CYS A 464 -12.88 -36.61 -12.30
CA CYS A 464 -11.94 -37.39 -11.50
C CYS A 464 -11.44 -36.56 -10.31
N LYS A 465 -11.49 -37.11 -9.09
CA LYS A 465 -11.00 -36.42 -7.88
C LYS A 465 -9.59 -36.90 -7.52
N LYS A 466 -8.67 -35.97 -7.27
CA LYS A 466 -7.32 -36.27 -6.76
C LYS A 466 -7.38 -36.62 -5.27
N VAL A 467 -6.85 -37.78 -4.87
CA VAL A 467 -6.91 -38.29 -3.48
C VAL A 467 -5.57 -38.91 -3.10
N ASN A 468 -5.12 -38.67 -1.86
CA ASN A 468 -3.93 -39.30 -1.32
C ASN A 468 -4.18 -40.78 -1.03
N THR A 469 -3.19 -41.63 -1.30
CA THR A 469 -3.22 -43.07 -0.99
C THR A 469 -3.51 -43.33 0.50
N GLU A 470 -3.09 -42.44 1.40
CA GLU A 470 -3.37 -42.57 2.85
C GLU A 470 -4.85 -42.38 3.21
N ILE A 471 -5.59 -41.65 2.37
CA ILE A 471 -7.01 -41.30 2.58
C ILE A 471 -7.91 -42.25 1.78
N TYR A 472 -7.45 -42.68 0.61
CA TYR A 472 -8.22 -43.52 -0.29
C TYR A 472 -8.52 -44.90 0.33
N ASN A 473 -9.80 -45.20 0.51
CA ASN A 473 -10.25 -46.51 1.02
C ASN A 473 -11.33 -47.11 0.11
N PRO A 474 -11.01 -48.10 -0.74
CA PRO A 474 -11.95 -48.66 -1.71
C PRO A 474 -13.18 -49.35 -1.08
N LEU A 475 -13.17 -49.60 0.24
CA LEU A 475 -14.30 -50.18 0.96
C LEU A 475 -15.40 -49.16 1.29
N LEU A 476 -15.08 -47.87 1.37
CA LEU A 476 -16.07 -46.83 1.69
C LEU A 476 -16.97 -46.54 0.48
N LEU A 477 -18.25 -46.28 0.76
CA LEU A 477 -19.27 -46.00 -0.26
C LEU A 477 -18.89 -44.82 -1.17
N GLU A 478 -18.22 -43.80 -0.62
CA GLU A 478 -17.78 -42.65 -1.40
C GLU A 478 -16.81 -43.06 -2.53
N TYR A 479 -15.90 -43.99 -2.29
CA TYR A 479 -14.89 -44.42 -3.28
C TYR A 479 -15.37 -45.54 -4.22
N LYS A 480 -16.53 -46.15 -3.94
CA LYS A 480 -17.12 -47.21 -4.80
C LYS A 480 -17.70 -46.66 -6.10
N ASN A 481 -18.19 -45.43 -6.09
CA ASN A 481 -18.78 -44.77 -7.25
C ASN A 481 -17.99 -43.50 -7.60
N GLY A 482 -17.68 -43.29 -8.88
CA GLY A 482 -16.93 -42.14 -9.38
C GLY A 482 -15.52 -42.46 -9.89
N CYS A 483 -14.77 -41.41 -10.23
CA CYS A 483 -13.39 -41.47 -10.70
C CYS A 483 -12.43 -40.85 -9.67
N TYR A 484 -11.32 -41.55 -9.38
CA TYR A 484 -10.32 -41.14 -8.40
C TYR A 484 -8.91 -41.25 -8.95
N ILE A 485 -8.12 -40.18 -8.84
CA ILE A 485 -6.70 -40.13 -9.16
C ILE A 485 -5.95 -40.32 -7.85
N VAL A 486 -5.48 -41.54 -7.59
CA VAL A 486 -4.85 -41.91 -6.32
C VAL A 486 -3.35 -41.73 -6.43
N ILE A 487 -2.80 -40.92 -5.52
CA ILE A 487 -1.39 -40.52 -5.54
C ILE A 487 -0.75 -40.84 -4.19
N ASP A 488 0.45 -41.43 -4.20
CA ASP A 488 1.23 -41.64 -2.99
C ASP A 488 2.07 -40.39 -2.69
N SER A 489 1.56 -39.51 -1.83
CA SER A 489 2.27 -38.26 -1.47
C SER A 489 3.68 -38.44 -0.87
N LYS A 490 4.03 -39.65 -0.40
CA LYS A 490 5.35 -39.94 0.18
C LYS A 490 6.36 -40.41 -0.86
N LYS A 491 5.90 -40.95 -1.98
CA LYS A 491 6.73 -41.46 -3.09
C LYS A 491 6.61 -40.63 -4.36
N CYS A 492 5.60 -39.78 -4.43
CA CYS A 492 5.32 -38.88 -5.53
C CYS A 492 6.08 -37.58 -5.31
N ASN A 493 7.07 -37.37 -6.17
CA ASN A 493 7.52 -36.04 -6.57
C ASN A 493 6.98 -35.91 -8.01
N GLY A 494 6.21 -34.88 -8.35
CA GLY A 494 5.37 -34.76 -9.56
C GLY A 494 5.99 -34.95 -10.94
N ILE A 495 7.28 -35.26 -11.05
CA ILE A 495 7.90 -35.83 -12.27
C ILE A 495 7.77 -37.36 -12.28
N ASN A 496 7.99 -38.00 -11.13
CA ASN A 496 7.93 -39.44 -10.91
C ASN A 496 6.65 -39.84 -10.18
N CYS A 497 5.55 -39.19 -10.54
CA CYS A 497 4.24 -39.50 -10.00
C CYS A 497 3.44 -40.23 -11.07
N GLN A 498 3.41 -41.55 -11.01
CA GLN A 498 2.48 -42.33 -11.83
C GLN A 498 1.17 -42.47 -11.03
N PRO A 499 0.15 -41.65 -11.30
CA PRO A 499 -1.10 -41.76 -10.58
C PRO A 499 -1.77 -43.09 -10.89
N THR A 500 -2.38 -43.70 -9.86
CA THR A 500 -3.25 -44.85 -10.06
C THR A 500 -4.68 -44.37 -10.23
N ILE A 501 -5.28 -44.64 -11.38
CA ILE A 501 -6.63 -44.19 -11.69
C ILE A 501 -7.62 -45.30 -11.30
N PHE A 502 -8.63 -44.96 -10.51
CA PHE A 502 -9.75 -45.84 -10.18
C PHE A 502 -11.04 -45.28 -10.75
N TYR A 503 -11.84 -46.13 -11.39
CA TYR A 503 -13.17 -45.80 -11.88
C TYR A 503 -14.18 -46.83 -11.41
N ARG A 504 -15.21 -46.39 -10.68
CA ARG A 504 -16.25 -47.24 -10.07
C ARG A 504 -15.67 -48.42 -9.28
N GLY A 505 -14.66 -48.11 -8.45
CA GLY A 505 -13.96 -49.09 -7.61
C GLY A 505 -13.00 -50.04 -8.34
N LYS A 506 -12.80 -49.89 -9.66
CA LYS A 506 -11.85 -50.70 -10.44
C LYS A 506 -10.66 -49.88 -10.89
N GLN A 507 -9.46 -50.44 -10.79
CA GLN A 507 -8.25 -49.82 -11.32
C GLN A 507 -8.31 -49.77 -12.86
N VAL A 508 -7.92 -48.64 -13.43
CA VAL A 508 -7.80 -48.40 -14.86
C VAL A 508 -6.34 -48.57 -15.25
N THR A 509 -6.03 -49.56 -16.08
CA THR A 509 -4.66 -49.93 -16.48
C THR A 509 -4.37 -49.64 -17.95
N ASP A 510 -5.38 -49.23 -18.70
CA ASP A 510 -5.34 -48.98 -20.15
C ASP A 510 -5.04 -47.52 -20.53
N ILE A 511 -4.68 -46.70 -19.54
CA ILE A 511 -4.22 -45.32 -19.72
C ILE A 511 -2.74 -45.27 -19.35
N LYS A 512 -1.90 -44.79 -20.28
CA LYS A 512 -0.48 -44.56 -20.06
C LYS A 512 -0.23 -43.09 -19.76
N TYR A 513 0.56 -42.83 -18.74
CA TYR A 513 1.04 -41.49 -18.39
C TYR A 513 2.39 -41.26 -19.07
N LEU A 514 2.47 -40.27 -19.95
CA LEU A 514 3.73 -39.82 -20.53
C LEU A 514 4.20 -38.55 -19.84
N SER A 515 5.41 -38.61 -19.28
CA SER A 515 6.06 -37.50 -18.59
C SER A 515 7.56 -37.50 -18.87
N ASP A 516 7.94 -37.00 -20.05
CA ASP A 516 9.33 -36.69 -20.34
C ASP A 516 9.54 -35.19 -20.30
N ILE A 517 9.59 -34.64 -19.09
CA ILE A 517 9.68 -33.20 -18.91
C ILE A 517 11.15 -32.79 -18.93
N SER A 518 11.63 -32.40 -20.11
CA SER A 518 12.99 -31.89 -20.30
C SER A 518 13.00 -30.42 -20.75
N PHE A 519 12.39 -29.52 -19.97
CA PHE A 519 12.59 -28.07 -20.18
C PHE A 519 13.82 -27.60 -19.42
N GLU A 520 14.93 -27.46 -20.14
CA GLU A 520 16.12 -26.83 -19.60
C GLU A 520 15.86 -25.32 -19.41
N TYR A 521 16.07 -24.80 -18.22
CA TYR A 521 15.81 -23.38 -17.94
C TYR A 521 16.80 -22.48 -18.70
N PHE A 522 18.08 -22.85 -18.68
CA PHE A 522 19.14 -22.32 -19.55
C PHE A 522 19.67 -23.46 -20.41
N PRO A 523 20.16 -23.17 -21.62
CA PRO A 523 20.67 -24.21 -22.50
C PRO A 523 21.88 -24.89 -21.88
N ILE A 524 21.96 -26.22 -21.89
CA ILE A 524 23.16 -26.94 -21.41
C ILE A 524 24.12 -27.33 -22.53
N ASN A 525 23.67 -27.26 -23.80
CA ASN A 525 24.47 -27.48 -24.99
C ASN A 525 23.93 -26.66 -26.17
N TYR A 526 24.76 -26.44 -27.19
CA TYR A 526 24.40 -25.65 -28.38
C TYR A 526 23.27 -26.27 -29.21
N LEU A 527 23.15 -27.59 -29.23
CA LEU A 527 22.12 -28.29 -30.03
C LEU A 527 20.72 -28.08 -29.46
N LYS A 528 20.61 -27.94 -28.14
CA LYS A 528 19.35 -27.72 -27.43
C LYS A 528 19.07 -26.25 -27.10
N GLU A 529 19.87 -25.33 -27.64
CA GLU A 529 19.78 -23.93 -27.27
C GLU A 529 18.39 -23.35 -27.52
N LYS A 530 17.79 -23.65 -28.69
CA LYS A 530 16.44 -23.17 -29.05
C LYS A 530 15.32 -23.68 -28.12
N TYR A 531 15.52 -24.83 -27.47
CA TYR A 531 14.54 -25.46 -26.58
C TYR A 531 14.60 -24.95 -25.14
N SER A 532 15.60 -24.13 -24.80
CA SER A 532 15.68 -23.57 -23.46
C SER A 532 14.51 -22.63 -23.19
N VAL A 533 13.97 -22.71 -21.98
CA VAL A 533 12.89 -21.84 -21.50
C VAL A 533 13.20 -20.38 -21.79
N ASN A 534 14.43 -19.96 -21.51
CA ASN A 534 14.84 -18.59 -21.69
C ASN A 534 14.66 -18.10 -23.15
N ASN A 535 14.98 -18.96 -24.12
CA ASN A 535 14.85 -18.64 -25.54
C ASN A 535 13.40 -18.69 -26.02
N ILE A 536 12.60 -19.64 -25.51
CA ILE A 536 11.14 -19.68 -25.74
C ILE A 536 10.50 -18.37 -25.28
N LEU A 537 10.84 -17.89 -24.07
CA LEU A 537 10.32 -16.62 -23.56
C LEU A 537 10.75 -15.41 -24.40
N LYS A 538 12.02 -15.39 -24.86
CA LYS A 538 12.55 -14.30 -25.70
C LYS A 538 11.91 -14.25 -27.08
N LYS A 539 11.51 -15.40 -27.63
CA LYS A 539 10.81 -15.51 -28.91
C LYS A 539 9.36 -15.01 -28.79
N ASN A 540 8.65 -15.47 -27.76
CA ASN A 540 7.20 -15.25 -27.62
C ASN A 540 6.81 -13.90 -27.01
N PHE A 541 7.72 -13.26 -26.26
CA PHE A 541 7.40 -12.01 -25.56
C PHE A 541 8.36 -10.88 -25.92
N PRO A 542 7.88 -9.62 -25.97
CA PRO A 542 8.72 -8.46 -26.21
C PRO A 542 9.52 -8.12 -24.95
N ILE A 543 10.55 -8.92 -24.66
CA ILE A 543 11.40 -8.80 -23.47
C ILE A 543 12.83 -8.42 -23.83
N ILE A 544 13.49 -7.73 -22.91
CA ILE A 544 14.91 -7.42 -22.97
C ILE A 544 15.61 -8.12 -21.81
N ILE A 545 16.72 -8.78 -22.13
CA ILE A 545 17.54 -9.55 -21.20
C ILE A 545 18.97 -8.99 -21.22
N ASN A 546 19.50 -8.63 -20.05
CA ASN A 546 20.85 -8.08 -19.89
C ASN A 546 21.66 -8.92 -18.89
N ARG A 547 22.92 -9.25 -19.18
CA ARG A 547 23.77 -10.00 -18.23
C ARG A 547 24.12 -9.14 -17.01
N ILE A 548 24.07 -9.73 -15.82
CA ILE A 548 24.47 -9.09 -14.56
C ILE A 548 25.65 -9.87 -13.99
N TYR A 549 26.88 -9.41 -14.22
CA TYR A 549 28.09 -10.12 -13.78
C TYR A 549 28.72 -9.55 -12.50
N ASP A 550 28.29 -8.37 -12.06
CA ASP A 550 28.77 -7.77 -10.81
C ASP A 550 27.69 -6.94 -10.10
N LEU A 551 28.02 -6.53 -8.89
CA LEU A 551 27.16 -5.78 -8.00
C LEU A 551 26.88 -4.34 -8.47
N ASN A 552 27.81 -3.72 -9.19
CA ASN A 552 27.61 -2.36 -9.70
C ASN A 552 26.59 -2.35 -10.84
N ILE A 553 26.63 -3.36 -11.70
CA ILE A 553 25.67 -3.55 -12.78
C ILE A 553 24.30 -3.88 -12.23
N LEU A 554 24.22 -4.72 -11.18
CA LEU A 554 22.95 -4.96 -10.49
C LEU A 554 22.32 -3.66 -9.97
N LYS A 555 23.11 -2.81 -9.31
CA LYS A 555 22.63 -1.51 -8.80
C LYS A 555 22.21 -0.58 -9.93
N ASN A 556 23.02 -0.47 -10.97
CA ASN A 556 22.71 0.38 -12.12
C ASN A 556 21.45 -0.11 -12.84
N TYR A 557 21.28 -1.42 -12.97
CA TYR A 557 20.08 -2.02 -13.56
C TYR A 557 18.82 -1.58 -12.81
N PHE A 558 18.76 -1.72 -11.48
CA PHE A 558 17.60 -1.28 -10.71
C PHE A 558 17.39 0.24 -10.70
N LYS A 559 18.47 1.02 -10.86
CA LYS A 559 18.39 2.48 -10.98
C LYS A 559 17.84 2.92 -12.34
N GLU A 560 18.25 2.26 -13.42
CA GLU A 560 17.81 2.55 -14.79
C GLU A 560 16.42 1.99 -15.08
N TYR A 561 16.07 0.84 -14.50
CA TYR A 561 14.84 0.11 -14.76
C TYR A 561 14.09 -0.18 -13.45
N PRO A 562 13.34 0.79 -12.90
CA PRO A 562 12.61 0.62 -11.63
C PRO A 562 11.52 -0.46 -11.63
N SER A 563 11.07 -0.89 -12.81
CA SER A 563 10.11 -2.00 -12.97
C SER A 563 10.77 -3.32 -13.38
N GLY A 564 12.10 -3.34 -13.55
CA GLY A 564 12.83 -4.54 -13.93
C GLY A 564 13.05 -5.49 -12.75
N ILE A 565 13.21 -6.77 -13.05
CA ILE A 565 13.63 -7.80 -12.11
C ILE A 565 14.89 -8.49 -12.63
N ILE A 566 15.62 -9.16 -11.75
CA ILE A 566 16.76 -10.01 -12.12
C ILE A 566 16.38 -11.45 -11.81
N TYR A 567 16.81 -12.39 -12.63
CA TYR A 567 16.59 -13.82 -12.41
C TYR A 567 17.85 -14.61 -12.73
N GLY A 568 17.95 -15.81 -12.17
CA GLY A 568 19.02 -16.73 -12.51
C GLY A 568 18.86 -18.12 -11.91
N ILE A 569 19.88 -18.94 -12.11
CA ILE A 569 20.03 -20.26 -11.48
C ILE A 569 21.37 -20.30 -10.76
N GLY A 570 21.36 -20.84 -9.55
CA GLY A 570 22.57 -21.09 -8.78
C GLY A 570 22.41 -22.35 -7.93
N CYS A 571 23.48 -22.74 -7.24
CA CYS A 571 23.45 -23.88 -6.31
C CYS A 571 22.67 -23.52 -5.04
N VAL A 572 21.62 -24.28 -4.70
CA VAL A 572 20.77 -24.00 -3.53
C VAL A 572 21.55 -24.08 -2.21
N GLN A 573 22.59 -24.92 -2.15
CA GLN A 573 23.48 -25.06 -1.01
C GLN A 573 24.25 -23.76 -0.70
N ASP A 574 24.55 -22.96 -1.73
CA ASP A 574 25.25 -21.68 -1.59
C ASP A 574 24.28 -20.53 -1.28
N ILE A 575 23.08 -20.55 -1.88
CA ILE A 575 22.04 -19.52 -1.65
C ILE A 575 21.43 -19.66 -0.24
N LEU A 576 21.19 -20.90 0.19
CA LEU A 576 20.45 -21.23 1.41
C LEU A 576 21.18 -22.29 2.27
N PRO A 577 22.42 -22.01 2.72
CA PRO A 577 23.27 -22.97 3.46
C PRO A 577 22.69 -23.41 4.82
N GLN A 578 21.74 -22.65 5.35
CA GLN A 578 20.99 -23.00 6.57
C GLN A 578 19.97 -24.11 6.34
N PHE A 579 19.48 -24.28 5.11
CA PHE A 579 18.49 -25.30 4.74
C PHE A 579 19.14 -26.50 4.03
N PHE A 580 20.14 -26.23 3.18
CA PHE A 580 20.77 -27.24 2.32
C PHE A 580 22.26 -27.29 2.63
N LYS A 581 22.74 -28.46 3.05
CA LYS A 581 24.15 -28.70 3.33
C LYS A 581 24.84 -29.32 2.12
N THR A 582 26.06 -28.86 1.84
CA THR A 582 26.96 -29.52 0.89
C THR A 582 27.38 -30.88 1.44
N LYS A 583 27.17 -31.94 0.66
CA LYS A 583 27.56 -33.31 1.05
C LYS A 583 28.90 -33.72 0.47
N ALA A 584 29.33 -33.10 -0.63
CA ALA A 584 30.57 -33.40 -1.33
C ALA A 584 31.17 -32.13 -1.96
N LEU A 585 32.44 -32.24 -2.40
CA LEU A 585 33.05 -31.24 -3.27
C LEU A 585 32.25 -31.20 -4.59
N ASN A 586 31.92 -30.02 -5.10
CA ASN A 586 31.10 -29.80 -6.30
C ASN A 586 29.62 -30.23 -6.19
N ASP A 587 29.09 -30.38 -4.97
CA ASP A 587 27.66 -30.65 -4.76
C ASP A 587 26.82 -29.39 -5.03
N CYS A 588 26.07 -29.43 -6.13
CA CYS A 588 25.22 -28.32 -6.56
C CYS A 588 23.86 -28.84 -7.01
N SER A 589 22.81 -28.47 -6.27
CA SER A 589 21.43 -28.65 -6.74
C SER A 589 20.94 -27.32 -7.33
N PRO A 590 20.70 -27.25 -8.65
CA PRO A 590 20.31 -26.00 -9.29
C PRO A 590 18.94 -25.55 -8.83
N ILE A 591 18.84 -24.29 -8.43
CA ILE A 591 17.56 -23.66 -8.08
C ILE A 591 17.40 -22.34 -8.86
N PRO A 592 16.31 -22.18 -9.61
CA PRO A 592 15.96 -20.88 -10.17
C PRO A 592 15.53 -19.90 -9.07
N PHE A 593 15.88 -18.63 -9.23
CA PHE A 593 15.51 -17.58 -8.29
C PHE A 593 15.25 -16.25 -9.00
N ILE A 594 14.55 -15.35 -8.32
CA ILE A 594 14.32 -13.96 -8.73
C ILE A 594 14.92 -13.06 -7.66
N ILE A 595 15.65 -12.04 -8.09
CA ILE A 595 16.03 -10.87 -7.29
C ILE A 595 15.16 -9.71 -7.74
N ASP A 596 14.38 -9.16 -6.81
CA ASP A 596 13.42 -8.10 -7.10
C ASP A 596 13.75 -6.76 -6.44
N GLY A 597 14.86 -6.69 -5.70
CA GLY A 597 15.31 -5.48 -5.03
C GLY A 597 16.61 -5.69 -4.26
N TYR A 598 17.16 -4.61 -3.71
CA TYR A 598 18.33 -4.66 -2.82
C TYR A 598 18.22 -3.65 -1.68
N ASP A 599 18.85 -3.95 -0.55
CA ASP A 599 18.99 -3.08 0.61
C ASP A 599 20.47 -2.85 0.91
N LYS A 600 20.83 -1.58 1.16
CA LYS A 600 22.20 -1.17 1.44
C LYS A 600 22.34 -0.93 2.94
N ASN A 601 22.85 -1.92 3.66
CA ASN A 601 23.04 -1.82 5.10
C ASN A 601 24.52 -1.72 5.46
N GLN A 602 24.95 -0.50 5.77
CA GLN A 602 26.24 -0.04 6.36
C GLN A 602 27.56 -0.67 5.84
N GLU A 603 27.67 -1.98 5.64
CA GLU A 603 28.84 -2.68 5.06
C GLU A 603 28.48 -3.76 4.02
N ASN A 604 27.27 -4.36 4.06
CA ASN A 604 26.87 -5.46 3.17
C ASN A 604 25.65 -5.09 2.30
N ILE A 605 25.54 -5.74 1.14
CA ILE A 605 24.38 -5.57 0.25
C ILE A 605 23.55 -6.83 0.28
N LEU A 606 22.34 -6.67 0.79
CA LEU A 606 21.34 -7.72 0.86
C LEU A 606 20.42 -7.59 -0.34
N LEU A 607 20.16 -8.70 -1.01
CA LEU A 607 19.23 -8.82 -2.12
C LEU A 607 17.91 -9.38 -1.61
N SER A 608 16.80 -8.84 -2.07
CA SER A 608 15.46 -9.43 -1.87
C SER A 608 15.29 -10.55 -2.89
N ILE A 609 15.20 -11.79 -2.39
CA ILE A 609 15.25 -13.01 -3.19
C ILE A 609 14.06 -13.89 -2.94
N ARG A 610 13.62 -14.51 -4.05
CA ARG A 610 12.60 -15.54 -4.08
C ARG A 610 13.13 -16.71 -4.88
N THR A 611 13.53 -17.76 -4.19
CA THR A 611 13.82 -19.03 -4.87
C THR A 611 12.50 -19.66 -5.33
N SER A 612 12.55 -20.55 -6.31
CA SER A 612 11.35 -21.25 -6.78
C SER A 612 10.64 -22.05 -5.69
N ILE A 613 11.33 -22.43 -4.62
CA ILE A 613 10.75 -23.17 -3.48
C ILE A 613 10.23 -22.26 -2.35
N ASP A 614 10.56 -20.97 -2.36
CA ASP A 614 10.09 -20.00 -1.37
C ASP A 614 8.65 -19.53 -1.62
N ASP A 615 7.96 -19.15 -0.55
CA ASP A 615 6.65 -18.47 -0.60
C ASP A 615 6.75 -17.13 -1.36
N LEU A 616 5.89 -16.93 -2.35
CA LEU A 616 5.84 -15.71 -3.17
C LEU A 616 5.61 -14.42 -2.36
N HIS A 617 5.05 -14.50 -1.15
CA HIS A 617 4.80 -13.34 -0.30
C HIS A 617 5.76 -13.23 0.89
N SER A 618 6.81 -14.05 0.93
CA SER A 618 7.83 -14.03 1.99
C SER A 618 9.24 -14.03 1.39
N PRO A 619 9.69 -12.91 0.78
CA PRO A 619 11.03 -12.80 0.24
C PRO A 619 12.08 -12.93 1.34
N ARG A 620 13.25 -13.48 1.00
CA ARG A 620 14.41 -13.57 1.88
C ARG A 620 15.42 -12.49 1.53
N LEU A 621 16.11 -11.96 2.53
CA LEU A 621 17.26 -11.11 2.33
C LEU A 621 18.53 -11.96 2.33
N ILE A 622 19.25 -11.98 1.23
CA ILE A 622 20.45 -12.80 1.04
C ILE A 622 21.61 -11.91 0.59
N ASP A 623 22.79 -12.12 1.16
CA ASP A 623 23.99 -11.37 0.79
C ASP A 623 24.38 -11.61 -0.67
N TRP A 624 24.82 -10.55 -1.37
CA TRP A 624 25.30 -10.63 -2.75
C TRP A 624 26.35 -11.73 -2.95
N ASN A 625 27.25 -11.93 -1.99
CA ASN A 625 28.33 -12.91 -2.12
C ASN A 625 27.80 -14.34 -2.23
N PHE A 626 26.73 -14.69 -1.49
CA PHE A 626 26.10 -16.01 -1.61
C PHE A 626 25.53 -16.23 -3.00
N ILE A 627 24.91 -15.20 -3.60
CA ILE A 627 24.35 -15.28 -4.94
C ILE A 627 25.43 -15.36 -6.01
N PHE A 628 26.45 -14.53 -5.90
CA PHE A 628 27.56 -14.54 -6.82
C PHE A 628 28.26 -15.91 -6.82
N ASN A 629 28.55 -16.46 -5.64
CA ASN A 629 29.15 -17.78 -5.49
C ASN A 629 28.24 -18.89 -6.04
N ALA A 630 26.94 -18.85 -5.71
CA ALA A 630 25.98 -19.84 -6.20
C ALA A 630 25.90 -19.89 -7.74
N VAL A 631 25.92 -18.72 -8.38
CA VAL A 631 25.90 -18.59 -9.86
C VAL A 631 27.24 -19.02 -10.45
N SER A 632 28.37 -18.64 -9.82
CA SER A 632 29.71 -19.01 -10.28
C SER A 632 29.93 -20.52 -10.22
N ASN A 633 29.62 -21.14 -9.08
CA ASN A 633 29.76 -22.59 -8.87
C ASN A 633 28.85 -23.35 -9.84
N PHE A 634 27.60 -22.91 -10.02
CA PHE A 634 26.70 -23.52 -10.99
C PHE A 634 27.26 -23.44 -12.42
N LYS A 635 27.79 -22.29 -12.81
CA LYS A 635 28.43 -22.08 -14.12
C LYS A 635 29.60 -23.04 -14.36
N GLU A 636 30.47 -23.25 -13.36
CA GLU A 636 31.63 -24.15 -13.49
C GLU A 636 31.22 -25.62 -13.72
N LEU A 637 30.04 -26.02 -13.23
CA LEU A 637 29.50 -27.37 -13.38
C LEU A 637 28.69 -27.55 -14.67
N GLN A 638 28.41 -26.47 -15.41
CA GLN A 638 27.65 -26.51 -16.67
C GLN A 638 28.57 -26.78 -17.88
N PRO A 639 28.20 -27.68 -18.81
CA PRO A 639 29.04 -28.03 -19.96
C PRO A 639 29.43 -26.84 -20.85
N ILE A 640 28.56 -25.84 -20.98
CA ILE A 640 28.79 -24.64 -21.80
C ILE A 640 29.29 -23.43 -20.99
N ASN A 641 29.62 -23.61 -19.70
CA ASN A 641 30.23 -22.59 -18.85
C ASN A 641 29.53 -21.20 -18.93
N THR A 642 28.19 -21.21 -18.96
CA THR A 642 27.39 -20.00 -19.21
C THR A 642 27.00 -19.31 -17.91
N TRP A 643 27.18 -18.00 -17.86
CA TRP A 643 26.74 -17.17 -16.74
C TRP A 643 25.22 -17.06 -16.71
N THR A 644 24.60 -17.35 -15.57
CA THR A 644 23.14 -17.58 -15.47
C THR A 644 22.38 -16.46 -14.76
N LEU A 645 22.97 -15.28 -14.55
CA LEU A 645 22.31 -14.14 -13.90
C LEU A 645 22.01 -13.01 -14.89
N TYR A 646 20.72 -12.67 -15.03
CA TYR A 646 20.24 -11.72 -16.03
C TYR A 646 19.15 -10.79 -15.50
N GLY A 647 19.23 -9.52 -15.88
CA GLY A 647 18.13 -8.56 -15.80
C GLY A 647 17.06 -8.88 -16.84
N PHE A 648 15.80 -8.63 -16.49
CA PHE A 648 14.61 -8.99 -17.24
C PHE A 648 13.58 -7.87 -17.16
N ARG A 649 13.22 -7.34 -18.33
CA ARG A 649 12.21 -6.28 -18.43
C ARG A 649 11.39 -6.39 -19.71
N LYS A 650 10.23 -5.76 -19.70
CA LYS A 650 9.46 -5.49 -20.91
C LYS A 650 10.23 -4.52 -21.82
N LYS A 651 10.14 -4.73 -23.13
CA LYS A 651 10.78 -3.90 -24.16
C LYS A 651 10.30 -2.46 -24.10
#